data_AF-A0A5N5QCP3-F1
#
_entry.id   AF-A0A5N5QCP3-F1
#
_cell.length_a   1.000
_cell.length_b   1.000
_cell.length_c   1.000
_cell.angle_alpha   90.00
_cell.angle_beta   90.00
_cell.angle_gamma   90.00
#
_symmetry.space_group_name_H-M   'P 1'
#
loop_
_entity.id
_entity.type
_entity.pdbx_description
1 polymer ?
#
loop_
_entity_poly.entity_id
_entity_poly.type
_entity_poly.pdbx_seq_one_letter_code
_entity_poly.pdbx_strand_id
1 'polypeptide(L)'
;MFTRFTRTYIIVLVGLILIVSLVTMNTHHPLRSYVDPLTGRIFGQGGVEPSNPDLKVSGVKGGVIMPKLGNATAKAELGRATWKLMHTMTLRFPDKPTEDERKALESFFYLTSRLYPCGECAAEFQALLKKYPPQTSSRMVAALCHVHNLVNARLKKAEFDCTKLDETYDCGCGPAGANSTSSRPESGVEKGQQDELTGVKLIKAGIHRRAVAPRVNGDVAPSDIDIPDNYIQHTLSTTRLLPPVTIHNWWRELNYLNCFFIAVTPLVALYGAFTTTLQFKTALFALFWYFVTGIGITAGYHRLWAHRSYNASKPLEYFLAMAGAGAVQGSIKWWSRGHRAHHRYTDTELDPYNAHWGFFWSHVGWMIFKPRRKPGVADVSDLANNNIVRWQHRWYLWLVLLMTVATPTAVPGLFWGDWRGGYFYAGIARLCFVHHSFDDKHTPRDHLVTALVTLGEGYHNFHHQFPMDYRNAIKWYQYDPTKWFIIVMSWAGLASHLKHFPDDEVQKGRMTMQLKEIKALSDNIAWPKSSNDLPIISWEEFQSLAKKRSLVLVSGFIHDVTSFMDHHPGGRHLILKNIGRDATAAFWGGIYDHSNAAHNLLAMMRVGVLRGGLEIESEKAVPPSQKLRVVSHAEVLALSSLGGIYGNGRVDQAVIRPDSPLTSELGSDSGLVFGVSSADEDEPPKTPVLEVGLIPELSVTK
;
A
#
# COMPACT_ATOMS: atom_id res chain seq x y z
N MET A 1 -47.70 19.15 -2.00
CA MET A 1 -47.36 19.22 -3.44
C MET A 1 -45.94 19.74 -3.57
N PHE A 2 -45.10 19.21 -4.46
CA PHE A 2 -43.88 19.91 -4.86
C PHE A 2 -44.24 21.03 -5.85
N THR A 3 -43.70 22.23 -5.65
CA THR A 3 -43.99 23.38 -6.51
C THR A 3 -43.36 23.20 -7.89
N ARG A 4 -43.84 23.94 -8.89
CA ARG A 4 -43.19 23.98 -10.22
C ARG A 4 -41.70 24.33 -10.10
N PHE A 5 -41.36 25.24 -9.18
CA PHE A 5 -39.99 25.62 -8.86
C PHE A 5 -39.13 24.41 -8.44
N THR A 6 -39.58 23.57 -7.50
CA THR A 6 -38.79 22.39 -7.08
C THR A 6 -38.58 21.38 -8.22
N ARG A 7 -39.58 21.19 -9.09
CA ARG A 7 -39.43 20.32 -10.27
C ARG A 7 -38.39 20.88 -11.26
N THR A 8 -38.43 22.18 -11.55
CA THR A 8 -37.42 22.83 -12.40
C THR A 8 -36.03 22.79 -11.77
N TYR A 9 -35.92 23.05 -10.46
CA TYR A 9 -34.66 23.03 -9.72
C TYR A 9 -33.97 21.64 -9.78
N ILE A 10 -34.74 20.56 -9.59
CA ILE A 10 -34.20 19.18 -9.68
C ILE A 10 -33.71 18.89 -11.12
N ILE A 11 -34.44 19.31 -12.15
CA ILE A 11 -34.02 19.11 -13.55
C ILE A 11 -32.72 19.88 -13.85
N VAL A 12 -32.61 21.13 -13.40
CA VAL A 12 -31.39 21.95 -13.57
C VAL A 12 -30.21 21.35 -12.78
N LEU A 13 -30.44 20.88 -11.55
CA LEU A 13 -29.42 20.25 -10.72
C LEU A 13 -28.87 18.95 -11.36
N VAL A 14 -29.76 18.08 -11.85
CA VAL A 14 -29.36 16.85 -12.57
C VAL A 14 -28.63 17.18 -13.87
N GLY A 15 -29.08 18.20 -14.61
CA GLY A 15 -28.38 18.70 -15.81
C GLY A 15 -26.97 19.20 -15.51
N LEU A 16 -26.79 19.99 -14.44
CA LEU A 16 -25.48 20.46 -13.99
C LEU A 16 -24.57 19.32 -13.54
N ILE A 17 -25.08 18.33 -12.80
CA ILE A 17 -24.32 17.15 -12.40
C ILE A 17 -23.84 16.37 -13.63
N LEU A 18 -24.71 16.14 -14.63
CA LEU A 18 -24.34 15.47 -15.88
C LEU A 18 -23.28 16.25 -16.67
N ILE A 19 -23.38 17.58 -16.74
CA ILE A 19 -22.38 18.44 -17.41
C ILE A 19 -21.04 18.38 -16.65
N VAL A 20 -21.03 18.46 -15.32
CA VAL A 20 -19.81 18.35 -14.51
C VAL A 20 -19.19 16.96 -14.64
N SER A 21 -19.98 15.89 -14.70
CA SER A 21 -19.49 14.53 -14.99
C SER A 21 -18.86 14.44 -16.38
N LEU A 22 -19.51 14.97 -17.43
CA LEU A 22 -18.96 14.97 -18.79
C LEU A 22 -17.68 15.79 -18.92
N VAL A 23 -17.59 16.94 -18.24
CA VAL A 23 -16.37 17.77 -18.20
C VAL A 23 -15.26 17.04 -17.46
N THR A 24 -15.51 16.49 -16.26
CA THR A 24 -14.49 15.75 -15.48
C THR A 24 -14.08 14.41 -16.09
N MET A 25 -14.88 13.82 -16.98
CA MET A 25 -14.46 12.70 -17.82
C MET A 25 -13.45 13.12 -18.90
N ASN A 26 -13.51 14.36 -19.39
CA ASN A 26 -12.61 14.86 -20.43
C ASN A 26 -11.33 15.55 -19.90
N THR A 27 -11.28 15.97 -18.64
CA THR A 27 -10.17 16.79 -18.10
C THR A 27 -9.14 16.06 -17.24
N HIS A 28 -9.26 14.75 -17.04
CA HIS A 28 -8.35 13.98 -16.17
C HIS A 28 -7.60 12.87 -16.90
N HIS A 29 -6.32 13.13 -17.20
CA HIS A 29 -5.38 12.07 -17.56
C HIS A 29 -5.29 11.01 -16.45
N PRO A 30 -5.33 9.71 -16.77
CA PRO A 30 -5.10 8.65 -15.79
C PRO A 30 -3.62 8.59 -15.37
N LEU A 31 -3.37 8.24 -14.12
CA LEU A 31 -2.02 8.19 -13.51
C LEU A 31 -1.16 6.97 -13.94
N ARG A 32 -1.53 6.30 -15.04
CA ARG A 32 -0.75 5.23 -15.69
C ARG A 32 -1.09 5.13 -17.17
N SER A 33 -0.23 4.43 -17.90
CA SER A 33 -0.27 4.28 -19.37
C SER A 33 -1.66 3.89 -19.90
N TYR A 34 -2.25 4.77 -20.69
CA TYR A 34 -3.59 4.62 -21.27
C TYR A 34 -3.52 4.67 -22.80
N VAL A 35 -4.42 3.92 -23.46
CA VAL A 35 -4.54 3.90 -24.92
C VAL A 35 -5.69 4.83 -25.31
N ASP A 36 -5.36 5.88 -26.08
CA ASP A 36 -6.33 6.79 -26.66
C ASP A 36 -7.33 6.04 -27.57
N PRO A 37 -8.65 6.04 -27.29
CA PRO A 37 -9.64 5.32 -28.10
C PRO A 37 -9.88 5.89 -29.51
N LEU A 38 -9.42 7.13 -29.78
CA LEU A 38 -9.55 7.80 -31.08
C LEU A 38 -8.29 7.64 -31.94
N THR A 39 -7.09 7.66 -31.34
CA THR A 39 -5.82 7.59 -32.09
C THR A 39 -5.02 6.30 -31.92
N GLY A 40 -5.40 5.43 -30.98
CA GLY A 40 -4.68 4.20 -30.65
C GLY A 40 -3.32 4.41 -29.98
N ARG A 41 -2.94 5.66 -29.67
CA ARG A 41 -1.64 6.00 -29.08
C ARG A 41 -1.61 5.69 -27.59
N ILE A 42 -0.50 5.11 -27.14
CA ILE A 42 -0.20 4.89 -25.72
C ILE A 42 0.37 6.18 -25.15
N PHE A 43 -0.29 6.75 -24.14
CA PHE A 43 0.21 7.92 -23.40
C PHE A 43 0.47 7.55 -21.94
N GLY A 44 1.71 7.77 -21.48
CA GLY A 44 2.14 7.56 -20.10
C GLY A 44 3.66 7.76 -19.96
N GLN A 45 4.16 7.89 -18.72
CA GLN A 45 5.58 8.16 -18.45
C GLN A 45 6.54 6.96 -18.68
N GLY A 46 6.04 5.83 -19.18
CA GLY A 46 6.88 4.75 -19.71
C GLY A 46 7.15 4.96 -21.18
N GLY A 47 8.22 5.69 -21.51
CA GLY A 47 8.58 6.02 -22.88
C GLY A 47 8.97 4.81 -23.71
N VAL A 48 8.05 4.33 -24.55
CA VAL A 48 8.35 3.40 -25.65
C VAL A 48 8.29 4.21 -26.94
N GLU A 49 9.47 4.69 -27.39
CA GLU A 49 9.59 5.17 -28.76
C GLU A 49 9.39 4.00 -29.73
N PRO A 50 8.76 4.20 -30.90
CA PRO A 50 8.64 3.16 -31.91
C PRO A 50 10.05 2.84 -32.46
N SER A 51 10.58 1.68 -32.07
CA SER A 51 11.93 1.27 -32.46
C SER A 51 12.03 1.00 -33.95
N ASN A 52 13.04 1.60 -34.59
CA ASN A 52 13.38 1.30 -35.98
C ASN A 52 14.03 -0.10 -36.05
N PRO A 53 13.47 -1.08 -36.79
CA PRO A 53 13.96 -2.46 -36.78
C PRO A 53 15.37 -2.65 -37.35
N ASP A 54 15.86 -1.72 -38.19
CA ASP A 54 17.16 -1.83 -38.88
C ASP A 54 18.37 -1.30 -38.07
N LEU A 55 18.24 -1.16 -36.74
CA LEU A 55 19.23 -0.49 -35.89
C LEU A 55 20.48 -1.37 -35.60
N LYS A 56 21.35 -1.49 -36.61
CA LYS A 56 22.67 -2.16 -36.51
C LYS A 56 23.51 -1.53 -35.39
N VAL A 57 23.84 -2.32 -34.36
CA VAL A 57 24.40 -1.83 -33.09
C VAL A 57 25.86 -1.38 -33.23
N SER A 58 26.08 -0.09 -33.54
CA SER A 58 27.39 0.56 -33.53
C SER A 58 27.75 1.19 -32.17
N GLY A 59 27.33 0.58 -31.06
CA GLY A 59 27.37 1.18 -29.70
C GLY A 59 28.54 0.79 -28.79
N VAL A 60 29.40 -0.15 -29.20
CA VAL A 60 30.38 -0.80 -28.30
C VAL A 60 31.51 0.15 -27.84
N LYS A 61 31.80 1.22 -28.58
CA LYS A 61 32.89 2.16 -28.28
C LYS A 61 32.40 3.41 -27.53
N GLY A 62 32.99 3.69 -26.37
CA GLY A 62 32.78 4.93 -25.60
C GLY A 62 32.88 4.74 -24.08
N GLY A 63 32.79 5.84 -23.32
CA GLY A 63 32.87 5.82 -21.86
C GLY A 63 31.58 5.41 -21.15
N VAL A 64 31.65 5.39 -19.81
CA VAL A 64 30.51 5.21 -18.88
C VAL A 64 29.43 6.27 -19.11
N ILE A 65 28.17 5.85 -19.05
CA ILE A 65 26.99 6.70 -19.23
C ILE A 65 26.28 6.96 -17.89
N MET A 66 26.35 6.02 -16.95
CA MET A 66 25.57 6.05 -15.71
C MET A 66 26.17 6.95 -14.62
N PRO A 67 25.33 7.60 -13.78
CA PRO A 67 25.76 8.43 -12.66
C PRO A 67 26.30 7.60 -11.48
N LYS A 68 26.90 8.28 -10.49
CA LYS A 68 27.40 7.62 -9.26
C LYS A 68 26.25 7.05 -8.42
N LEU A 69 26.46 5.89 -7.80
CA LEU A 69 25.45 5.22 -6.96
C LEU A 69 25.81 5.31 -5.46
N GLY A 70 25.33 6.36 -4.80
CA GLY A 70 25.65 6.64 -3.39
C GLY A 70 25.04 5.69 -2.36
N ASN A 71 23.94 4.99 -2.67
CA ASN A 71 23.32 4.04 -1.74
C ASN A 71 24.08 2.72 -1.72
N ALA A 72 24.81 2.45 -0.63
CA ALA A 72 25.64 1.26 -0.46
C ALA A 72 24.85 -0.07 -0.48
N THR A 73 23.63 -0.11 0.08
CA THR A 73 22.79 -1.31 0.11
C THR A 73 22.29 -1.66 -1.28
N ALA A 74 21.71 -0.69 -1.99
CA ALA A 74 21.25 -0.87 -3.37
C ALA A 74 22.40 -1.24 -4.32
N LYS A 75 23.59 -0.63 -4.12
CA LYS A 75 24.82 -0.96 -4.84
C LYS A 75 25.30 -2.40 -4.58
N ALA A 76 25.16 -2.89 -3.35
CA ALA A 76 25.52 -4.27 -3.00
C ALA A 76 24.50 -5.29 -3.53
N GLU A 77 23.21 -4.96 -3.55
CA GLU A 77 22.14 -5.79 -4.14
C GLU A 77 22.26 -5.88 -5.66
N LEU A 78 22.39 -4.73 -6.33
CA LEU A 78 22.66 -4.65 -7.77
C LEU A 78 23.92 -5.44 -8.14
N GLY A 79 24.98 -5.34 -7.34
CA GLY A 79 26.20 -6.13 -7.51
C GLY A 79 25.95 -7.63 -7.43
N ARG A 80 25.27 -8.12 -6.38
CA ARG A 80 24.93 -9.55 -6.22
C ARG A 80 24.07 -10.07 -7.38
N ALA A 81 23.03 -9.33 -7.77
CA ALA A 81 22.15 -9.70 -8.87
C ALA A 81 22.91 -9.76 -10.21
N THR A 82 23.78 -8.78 -10.47
CA THR A 82 24.57 -8.70 -11.70
C THR A 82 25.61 -9.82 -11.79
N TRP A 83 26.29 -10.17 -10.69
CA TRP A 83 27.19 -11.31 -10.67
C TRP A 83 26.46 -12.65 -10.84
N LYS A 84 25.27 -12.85 -10.23
CA LYS A 84 24.45 -14.05 -10.49
C LYS A 84 24.03 -14.14 -11.96
N LEU A 85 23.63 -13.03 -12.59
CA LEU A 85 23.33 -12.98 -14.02
C LEU A 85 24.57 -13.32 -14.87
N MET A 86 25.70 -12.65 -14.65
CA MET A 86 26.92 -12.85 -15.43
C MET A 86 27.44 -14.29 -15.34
N HIS A 87 27.61 -14.84 -14.13
CA HIS A 87 28.14 -16.19 -13.95
C HIS A 87 27.18 -17.25 -14.49
N THR A 88 25.87 -17.13 -14.21
CA THR A 88 24.87 -18.07 -14.77
C THR A 88 24.83 -17.99 -16.31
N MET A 89 24.96 -16.80 -16.90
CA MET A 89 25.05 -16.64 -18.35
C MET A 89 26.32 -17.30 -18.92
N THR A 90 27.49 -17.05 -18.32
CA THR A 90 28.76 -17.62 -18.81
C THR A 90 28.83 -19.13 -18.65
N LEU A 91 28.25 -19.70 -17.58
CA LEU A 91 28.11 -21.15 -17.39
C LEU A 91 27.11 -21.80 -18.37
N ARG A 92 26.27 -21.01 -19.05
CA ARG A 92 25.35 -21.49 -20.09
C ARG A 92 25.83 -21.21 -21.51
N PHE A 93 26.99 -20.56 -21.66
CA PHE A 93 27.60 -20.29 -22.96
C PHE A 93 28.07 -21.60 -23.63
N PRO A 94 28.19 -21.67 -24.97
CA PRO A 94 28.66 -22.87 -25.65
C PRO A 94 30.12 -23.21 -25.33
N ASP A 95 30.45 -24.50 -25.36
CA ASP A 95 31.83 -24.98 -25.23
C ASP A 95 32.64 -24.79 -26.53
N LYS A 96 31.93 -24.61 -27.67
CA LYS A 96 32.48 -24.30 -29.00
C LYS A 96 31.58 -23.24 -29.68
N PRO A 97 31.67 -21.97 -29.27
CA PRO A 97 30.78 -20.90 -29.74
C PRO A 97 31.13 -20.45 -31.16
N THR A 98 30.11 -20.08 -31.91
CA THR A 98 30.24 -19.44 -33.23
C THR A 98 30.77 -18.01 -33.10
N GLU A 99 31.35 -17.49 -34.18
CA GLU A 99 31.92 -16.14 -34.23
C GLU A 99 30.89 -15.02 -33.93
N ASP A 100 29.59 -15.27 -34.15
CA ASP A 100 28.51 -14.37 -33.77
C ASP A 100 28.24 -14.40 -32.26
N GLU A 101 28.05 -15.59 -31.67
CA GLU A 101 27.88 -15.76 -30.22
C GLU A 101 29.04 -15.17 -29.42
N ARG A 102 30.27 -15.27 -29.96
CA ARG A 102 31.47 -14.64 -29.39
C ARG A 102 31.37 -13.12 -29.38
N LYS A 103 30.95 -12.51 -30.49
CA LYS A 103 30.77 -11.05 -30.61
C LYS A 103 29.58 -10.54 -29.80
N ALA A 104 28.52 -11.33 -29.68
CA ALA A 104 27.39 -11.03 -28.82
C ALA A 104 27.81 -10.96 -27.34
N LEU A 105 28.56 -11.96 -26.86
CA LEU A 105 29.08 -12.00 -25.49
C LEU A 105 30.10 -10.87 -25.20
N GLU A 106 31.02 -10.62 -26.14
CA GLU A 106 31.98 -9.50 -26.04
C GLU A 106 31.25 -8.14 -25.99
N SER A 107 30.29 -7.93 -26.88
CA SER A 107 29.46 -6.72 -26.93
C SER A 107 28.64 -6.55 -25.65
N PHE A 108 28.08 -7.63 -25.10
CA PHE A 108 27.35 -7.60 -23.83
C PHE A 108 28.22 -7.06 -22.69
N PHE A 109 29.45 -7.53 -22.51
CA PHE A 109 30.33 -7.05 -21.45
C PHE A 109 30.76 -5.59 -21.64
N TYR A 110 31.11 -5.19 -22.86
CA TYR A 110 31.46 -3.78 -23.12
C TYR A 110 30.26 -2.84 -22.96
N LEU A 111 29.06 -3.19 -23.45
CA LEU A 111 27.83 -2.41 -23.23
C LEU A 111 27.47 -2.35 -21.74
N THR A 112 27.61 -3.45 -21.01
CA THR A 112 27.41 -3.49 -19.55
C THR A 112 28.40 -2.55 -18.84
N SER A 113 29.67 -2.51 -19.26
CA SER A 113 30.66 -1.57 -18.71
C SER A 113 30.31 -0.09 -18.89
N ARG A 114 29.39 0.24 -19.81
CA ARG A 114 28.90 1.60 -20.05
C ARG A 114 27.57 1.91 -19.36
N LEU A 115 26.70 0.92 -19.28
CA LEU A 115 25.30 1.02 -18.83
C LEU A 115 25.07 0.49 -17.41
N TYR A 116 26.10 -0.02 -16.71
CA TYR A 116 25.95 -0.51 -15.34
C TYR A 116 25.56 0.64 -14.37
N PRO A 117 24.42 0.58 -13.65
CA PRO A 117 23.87 1.74 -12.92
C PRO A 117 24.70 2.33 -11.77
N CYS A 118 25.83 1.72 -11.40
CA CYS A 118 26.83 2.33 -10.53
C CYS A 118 27.97 2.89 -11.39
N GLY A 119 27.96 4.19 -11.68
CA GLY A 119 28.93 4.83 -12.58
C GLY A 119 30.39 4.65 -12.18
N GLU A 120 30.72 4.73 -10.88
CA GLU A 120 32.09 4.48 -10.41
C GLU A 120 32.49 3.00 -10.47
N CYS A 121 31.54 2.07 -10.34
CA CYS A 121 31.77 0.64 -10.56
C CYS A 121 31.93 0.33 -12.05
N ALA A 122 31.16 1.00 -12.91
CA ALA A 122 31.22 0.88 -14.36
C ALA A 122 32.58 1.35 -14.89
N ALA A 123 33.10 2.48 -14.37
CA ALA A 123 34.42 3.00 -14.71
C ALA A 123 35.55 2.03 -14.31
N GLU A 124 35.45 1.41 -13.13
CA GLU A 124 36.35 0.34 -12.70
C GLU A 124 36.26 -0.89 -13.61
N PHE A 125 35.05 -1.39 -13.88
CA PHE A 125 34.87 -2.57 -14.72
C PHE A 125 35.38 -2.31 -16.15
N GLN A 126 35.15 -1.11 -16.70
CA GLN A 126 35.73 -0.71 -17.98
C GLN A 126 37.26 -0.60 -17.95
N ALA A 127 37.88 -0.29 -16.81
CA ALA A 127 39.33 -0.35 -16.65
C ALA A 127 39.85 -1.80 -16.54
N LEU A 128 39.12 -2.69 -15.82
CA LEU A 128 39.42 -4.12 -15.76
C LEU A 128 39.34 -4.76 -17.15
N LEU A 129 38.30 -4.46 -17.95
CA LEU A 129 38.15 -4.97 -19.33
C LEU A 129 39.22 -4.46 -20.33
N LYS A 130 40.02 -3.45 -19.98
CA LYS A 130 41.20 -3.05 -20.78
C LYS A 130 42.44 -3.91 -20.47
N LYS A 131 42.54 -4.43 -19.25
CA LYS A 131 43.66 -5.29 -18.81
C LYS A 131 43.35 -6.78 -18.97
N TYR A 132 42.08 -7.14 -18.85
CA TYR A 132 41.53 -8.50 -18.95
C TYR A 132 40.32 -8.46 -19.90
N PRO A 133 40.55 -8.44 -21.24
CA PRO A 133 39.45 -8.41 -22.21
C PRO A 133 38.60 -9.69 -22.13
N PRO A 134 37.29 -9.65 -22.47
CA PRO A 134 36.42 -10.80 -22.36
C PRO A 134 36.92 -12.01 -23.16
N GLN A 135 37.13 -13.14 -22.49
CA GLN A 135 37.59 -14.37 -23.14
C GLN A 135 36.39 -15.18 -23.64
N THR A 136 36.07 -15.04 -24.92
CA THR A 136 34.84 -15.64 -25.49
C THR A 136 35.05 -16.99 -26.17
N SER A 137 36.19 -17.65 -25.98
CA SER A 137 36.57 -18.86 -26.74
C SER A 137 35.82 -20.13 -26.36
N SER A 138 35.35 -20.27 -25.12
CA SER A 138 34.46 -21.35 -24.64
C SER A 138 33.87 -21.02 -23.26
N ARG A 139 32.84 -21.75 -22.82
CA ARG A 139 32.25 -21.68 -21.46
C ARG A 139 33.28 -21.51 -20.34
N MET A 140 34.25 -22.42 -20.26
CA MET A 140 35.22 -22.46 -19.16
C MET A 140 36.13 -21.22 -19.11
N VAL A 141 36.47 -20.63 -20.26
CA VAL A 141 37.32 -19.44 -20.32
C VAL A 141 36.48 -18.16 -20.20
N ALA A 142 35.21 -18.20 -20.59
CA ALA A 142 34.25 -17.10 -20.43
C ALA A 142 33.83 -16.86 -18.96
N ALA A 143 34.09 -17.81 -18.06
CA ALA A 143 33.80 -17.69 -16.64
C ALA A 143 34.55 -16.49 -16.00
N LEU A 144 33.83 -15.42 -15.66
CA LEU A 144 34.38 -14.18 -15.11
C LEU A 144 34.96 -14.30 -13.67
N CYS A 145 35.18 -15.51 -13.15
CA CYS A 145 35.58 -15.73 -11.76
C CYS A 145 36.86 -14.98 -11.36
N HIS A 146 37.89 -14.97 -12.20
CA HIS A 146 39.12 -14.21 -11.91
C HIS A 146 38.86 -12.70 -11.77
N VAL A 147 38.05 -12.11 -12.66
CA VAL A 147 37.70 -10.67 -12.62
C VAL A 147 36.82 -10.37 -11.40
N HIS A 148 35.92 -11.29 -11.03
CA HIS A 148 35.14 -11.21 -9.79
C HIS A 148 36.06 -11.24 -8.55
N ASN A 149 37.10 -12.09 -8.54
CA ASN A 149 38.07 -12.16 -7.44
C ASN A 149 38.95 -10.91 -7.32
N LEU A 150 39.30 -10.24 -8.42
CA LEU A 150 39.96 -8.92 -8.36
C LEU A 150 39.07 -7.88 -7.65
N VAL A 151 37.75 -7.90 -7.89
CA VAL A 151 36.79 -7.05 -7.20
C VAL A 151 36.60 -7.48 -5.73
N ASN A 152 36.59 -8.78 -5.44
CA ASN A 152 36.55 -9.30 -4.06
C ASN A 152 37.77 -8.84 -3.25
N ALA A 153 38.98 -8.96 -3.80
CA ALA A 153 40.22 -8.52 -3.17
C ALA A 153 40.21 -7.01 -2.88
N ARG A 154 39.79 -6.17 -3.85
CA ARG A 154 39.61 -4.73 -3.62
C ARG A 154 38.61 -4.45 -2.49
N LEU A 155 37.50 -5.18 -2.44
CA LEU A 155 36.45 -5.04 -1.43
C LEU A 155 36.78 -5.77 -0.11
N LYS A 156 38.02 -6.26 0.07
CA LYS A 156 38.48 -7.01 1.25
C LYS A 156 37.59 -8.22 1.60
N LYS A 157 37.06 -8.88 0.57
CA LYS A 157 36.30 -10.13 0.67
C LYS A 157 37.24 -11.33 0.52
N ALA A 158 36.82 -12.47 1.04
CA ALA A 158 37.49 -13.74 0.77
C ALA A 158 37.51 -14.03 -0.74
N GLU A 159 38.55 -14.72 -1.20
CA GLU A 159 38.64 -15.20 -2.57
C GLU A 159 37.62 -16.33 -2.80
N PHE A 160 36.95 -16.33 -3.96
CA PHE A 160 36.03 -17.40 -4.34
C PHE A 160 36.76 -18.49 -5.13
N ASP A 161 36.61 -19.74 -4.72
CA ASP A 161 37.16 -20.91 -5.41
C ASP A 161 36.48 -21.10 -6.78
N CYS A 162 37.19 -20.76 -7.85
CA CYS A 162 36.66 -20.83 -9.21
C CYS A 162 36.32 -22.25 -9.69
N THR A 163 36.74 -23.31 -8.99
CA THR A 163 36.31 -24.68 -9.30
C THR A 163 34.85 -24.94 -8.90
N LYS A 164 34.31 -24.15 -7.97
CA LYS A 164 32.94 -24.30 -7.41
C LYS A 164 31.92 -23.36 -8.05
N LEU A 165 32.25 -22.85 -9.25
CA LEU A 165 31.38 -21.91 -9.95
C LEU A 165 30.06 -22.58 -10.35
N ASP A 166 30.09 -23.80 -10.87
CA ASP A 166 28.89 -24.58 -11.16
C ASP A 166 28.05 -24.84 -9.89
N GLU A 167 28.65 -25.35 -8.82
CA GLU A 167 27.97 -25.62 -7.53
C GLU A 167 27.22 -24.39 -6.98
N THR A 168 27.78 -23.19 -7.16
CA THR A 168 27.24 -21.94 -6.60
C THR A 168 26.31 -21.20 -7.58
N TYR A 169 26.54 -21.33 -8.88
CA TYR A 169 25.86 -20.54 -9.91
C TYR A 169 24.91 -21.33 -10.81
N ASP A 170 24.71 -22.63 -10.58
CA ASP A 170 23.68 -23.41 -11.26
C ASP A 170 22.27 -22.76 -11.19
N CYS A 171 21.46 -23.16 -12.19
CA CYS A 171 20.10 -22.73 -12.46
C CYS A 171 19.14 -23.93 -12.64
N GLY A 172 19.61 -25.18 -12.47
CA GLY A 172 18.83 -26.41 -12.69
C GLY A 172 18.54 -26.72 -14.17
N CYS A 173 19.04 -25.92 -15.10
CA CYS A 173 18.77 -26.06 -16.53
C CYS A 173 19.66 -27.13 -17.19
N GLY A 174 19.46 -28.41 -16.85
CA GLY A 174 20.17 -29.51 -17.53
C GLY A 174 19.98 -29.48 -19.06
N PRO A 175 20.95 -29.97 -19.86
CA PRO A 175 20.70 -30.27 -21.27
C PRO A 175 19.68 -31.40 -21.38
N ALA A 176 18.89 -31.41 -22.46
CA ALA A 176 17.98 -32.52 -22.75
C ALA A 176 18.81 -33.76 -23.18
N GLY A 177 19.15 -34.62 -22.21
CA GLY A 177 19.88 -35.88 -22.44
C GLY A 177 21.35 -35.87 -22.01
N ALA A 178 21.63 -35.70 -20.72
CA ALA A 178 22.91 -36.09 -20.11
C ALA A 178 22.69 -36.64 -18.70
N ASN A 179 23.22 -37.83 -18.44
CA ASN A 179 22.92 -38.71 -17.30
C ASN A 179 22.92 -38.04 -15.90
N SER A 180 21.77 -38.10 -15.22
CA SER A 180 21.70 -38.21 -13.75
C SER A 180 20.72 -39.33 -13.40
N THR A 181 21.14 -40.30 -12.58
CA THR A 181 20.40 -41.55 -12.37
C THR A 181 19.22 -41.40 -11.40
N SER A 182 18.00 -41.28 -11.92
CA SER A 182 16.75 -41.47 -11.19
C SER A 182 15.66 -42.00 -12.13
N SER A 183 14.98 -43.08 -11.77
CA SER A 183 14.13 -43.85 -12.67
C SER A 183 12.62 -43.65 -12.44
N ARG A 184 11.91 -43.17 -13.47
CA ARG A 184 10.46 -43.38 -13.69
C ARG A 184 10.06 -42.99 -15.13
N PRO A 185 8.91 -43.49 -15.64
CA PRO A 185 8.71 -43.69 -17.08
C PRO A 185 8.29 -42.44 -17.85
N GLU A 186 8.52 -42.50 -19.16
CA GLU A 186 8.08 -41.53 -20.15
C GLU A 186 6.54 -41.40 -20.19
N SER A 187 6.04 -40.17 -20.41
CA SER A 187 4.64 -39.96 -20.77
C SER A 187 4.44 -38.67 -21.59
N GLY A 188 3.73 -38.80 -22.71
CA GLY A 188 3.04 -37.72 -23.43
C GLY A 188 3.88 -36.51 -23.89
N VAL A 189 4.48 -36.58 -25.08
CA VAL A 189 4.93 -35.37 -25.81
C VAL A 189 3.70 -34.65 -26.40
N GLU A 190 3.07 -33.78 -25.61
CA GLU A 190 2.04 -32.86 -26.11
C GLU A 190 2.66 -31.69 -26.89
N LYS A 191 1.91 -31.17 -27.87
CA LYS A 191 2.36 -30.09 -28.76
C LYS A 191 2.47 -28.76 -27.99
N GLY A 192 3.70 -28.27 -27.79
CA GLY A 192 3.97 -27.00 -27.13
C GLY A 192 3.39 -25.79 -27.88
N GLN A 193 2.87 -24.82 -27.14
CA GLN A 193 2.36 -23.56 -27.68
C GLN A 193 3.51 -22.67 -28.20
N GLN A 194 3.19 -21.86 -29.22
CA GLN A 194 4.02 -20.73 -29.63
C GLN A 194 3.49 -19.44 -29.02
N ASP A 195 4.39 -18.52 -28.74
CA ASP A 195 4.06 -17.14 -28.38
C ASP A 195 3.45 -16.40 -29.57
N GLU A 196 2.24 -15.85 -29.43
CA GLU A 196 1.53 -15.18 -30.54
C GLU A 196 2.17 -13.84 -30.97
N LEU A 197 3.10 -13.27 -30.20
CA LEU A 197 3.74 -11.98 -30.48
C LEU A 197 5.10 -12.11 -31.18
N THR A 198 5.83 -13.18 -30.90
CA THR A 198 7.22 -13.43 -31.37
C THR A 198 7.37 -14.72 -32.18
N GLY A 199 6.37 -15.60 -32.17
CA GLY A 199 6.40 -16.90 -32.84
C GLY A 199 7.25 -17.99 -32.14
N VAL A 200 7.93 -17.65 -31.04
CA VAL A 200 8.86 -18.53 -30.33
C VAL A 200 8.11 -19.66 -29.64
N LYS A 201 8.60 -20.91 -29.76
CA LYS A 201 8.03 -22.07 -29.05
C LYS A 201 8.34 -21.98 -27.56
N LEU A 202 7.31 -21.99 -26.72
CA LEU A 202 7.45 -21.88 -25.28
C LEU A 202 7.70 -23.26 -24.65
N ILE A 203 8.82 -23.40 -23.92
CA ILE A 203 9.10 -24.59 -23.11
C ILE A 203 8.31 -24.46 -21.81
N LYS A 204 7.35 -25.37 -21.60
CA LYS A 204 6.53 -25.41 -20.38
C LYS A 204 7.35 -25.98 -19.23
N ALA A 205 7.92 -25.11 -18.41
CA ALA A 205 8.68 -25.50 -17.21
C ALA A 205 7.81 -26.40 -16.31
N GLY A 206 8.32 -27.59 -15.98
CA GLY A 206 7.63 -28.57 -15.16
C GLY A 206 7.57 -28.12 -13.70
N ILE A 207 6.49 -27.43 -13.30
CA ILE A 207 6.21 -27.19 -11.89
C ILE A 207 5.96 -28.54 -11.22
N HIS A 208 6.94 -29.02 -10.44
CA HIS A 208 6.73 -30.15 -9.55
C HIS A 208 5.56 -29.82 -8.61
N ARG A 209 4.49 -30.62 -8.67
CA ARG A 209 3.39 -30.52 -7.71
C ARG A 209 3.98 -30.73 -6.32
N ARG A 210 3.94 -29.68 -5.48
CA ARG A 210 4.15 -29.83 -4.03
C ARG A 210 3.13 -30.85 -3.48
N ALA A 211 3.51 -31.53 -2.41
CA ALA A 211 2.69 -32.61 -1.86
C ALA A 211 1.28 -32.10 -1.50
N VAL A 212 0.26 -32.86 -1.89
CA VAL A 212 -1.14 -32.60 -1.53
C VAL A 212 -1.25 -32.71 -0.01
N ALA A 213 -1.70 -31.65 0.65
CA ALA A 213 -1.94 -31.67 2.09
C ALA A 213 -2.97 -32.76 2.47
N PRO A 214 -2.80 -33.44 3.62
CA PRO A 214 -3.71 -34.52 4.02
C PRO A 214 -5.15 -33.99 4.17
N ARG A 215 -6.09 -34.65 3.49
CA ARG A 215 -7.51 -34.26 3.53
C ARG A 215 -8.09 -34.57 4.91
N VAL A 216 -8.44 -33.54 5.67
CA VAL A 216 -9.21 -33.69 6.91
C VAL A 216 -10.70 -33.85 6.55
N ASN A 217 -11.28 -34.97 6.97
CA ASN A 217 -12.70 -35.26 7.16
C ASN A 217 -13.74 -34.47 6.33
N GLY A 218 -14.03 -34.93 5.11
CA GLY A 218 -15.31 -34.71 4.43
C GLY A 218 -15.62 -33.30 3.89
N ASP A 219 -14.90 -32.27 4.33
CA ASP A 219 -15.13 -30.89 3.90
C ASP A 219 -14.80 -30.66 2.42
N VAL A 220 -15.59 -29.80 1.78
CA VAL A 220 -15.34 -29.33 0.42
C VAL A 220 -14.12 -28.44 0.44
N ALA A 221 -13.02 -28.90 -0.17
CA ALA A 221 -11.76 -28.16 -0.23
C ALA A 221 -11.98 -26.71 -0.73
N PRO A 222 -11.38 -25.68 -0.08
CA PRO A 222 -11.49 -24.30 -0.52
C PRO A 222 -11.11 -24.15 -1.99
N SER A 223 -11.91 -23.37 -2.75
CA SER A 223 -11.75 -23.24 -4.21
C SER A 223 -10.48 -22.50 -4.64
N ASP A 224 -9.67 -22.08 -3.68
CA ASP A 224 -8.42 -21.32 -3.81
C ASP A 224 -7.22 -22.00 -3.12
N ILE A 225 -7.34 -23.26 -2.67
CA ILE A 225 -6.26 -23.98 -1.97
C ILE A 225 -5.03 -24.24 -2.84
N ASP A 226 -5.22 -24.49 -4.15
CA ASP A 226 -4.16 -24.77 -5.13
C ASP A 226 -3.67 -23.49 -5.87
N ILE A 227 -3.86 -22.31 -5.30
CA ILE A 227 -3.41 -21.04 -5.89
C ILE A 227 -1.90 -20.83 -5.64
N PRO A 228 -1.07 -20.62 -6.69
CA PRO A 228 0.36 -20.38 -6.52
C PRO A 228 0.66 -18.98 -5.96
N ASP A 229 1.79 -18.83 -5.25
CA ASP A 229 2.20 -17.59 -4.57
C ASP A 229 2.23 -16.36 -5.51
N ASN A 230 2.56 -16.55 -6.79
CA ASN A 230 2.61 -15.51 -7.82
C ASN A 230 1.31 -15.34 -8.63
N TYR A 231 0.19 -15.90 -8.16
CA TYR A 231 -1.08 -16.03 -8.92
C TYR A 231 -1.56 -14.74 -9.58
N ILE A 232 -1.42 -13.58 -8.93
CA ILE A 232 -1.83 -12.30 -9.52
C ILE A 232 -1.02 -12.05 -10.79
N GLN A 233 0.32 -12.05 -10.69
CA GLN A 233 1.21 -11.82 -11.83
C GLN A 233 1.05 -12.90 -12.91
N HIS A 234 0.92 -14.18 -12.52
CA HIS A 234 0.68 -15.29 -13.44
C HIS A 234 -0.67 -15.16 -14.18
N THR A 235 -1.75 -14.81 -13.49
CA THR A 235 -3.08 -14.65 -14.10
C THR A 235 -3.11 -13.46 -15.04
N LEU A 236 -2.45 -12.36 -14.67
CA LEU A 236 -2.33 -11.17 -15.51
C LEU A 236 -1.48 -11.39 -16.78
N SER A 237 -0.46 -12.26 -16.74
CA SER A 237 0.33 -12.60 -17.93
C SER A 237 -0.31 -13.67 -18.81
N THR A 238 -1.01 -14.66 -18.23
CA THR A 238 -1.57 -15.81 -18.97
C THR A 238 -3.02 -15.62 -19.44
N THR A 239 -3.82 -14.77 -18.80
CA THR A 239 -5.24 -14.63 -19.13
C THR A 239 -5.46 -13.58 -20.22
N ARG A 240 -5.74 -14.02 -21.45
CA ARG A 240 -6.12 -13.16 -22.59
C ARG A 240 -7.29 -12.23 -22.21
N LEU A 241 -7.10 -10.93 -22.40
CA LEU A 241 -8.12 -9.90 -22.25
C LEU A 241 -9.18 -10.00 -23.35
N LEU A 242 -10.44 -9.66 -23.02
CA LEU A 242 -11.39 -9.20 -24.03
C LEU A 242 -10.87 -7.90 -24.67
N PRO A 243 -11.17 -7.62 -25.96
CA PRO A 243 -10.73 -6.40 -26.62
C PRO A 243 -11.15 -5.13 -25.87
N PRO A 244 -10.41 -4.01 -25.99
CA PRO A 244 -10.81 -2.75 -25.37
C PRO A 244 -12.18 -2.30 -25.88
N VAL A 245 -12.90 -1.57 -25.03
CA VAL A 245 -14.17 -0.94 -25.41
C VAL A 245 -13.84 0.29 -26.27
N THR A 246 -14.35 0.28 -27.50
CA THR A 246 -14.16 1.32 -28.52
C THR A 246 -15.52 1.74 -29.08
N ILE A 247 -15.57 2.90 -29.75
CA ILE A 247 -16.78 3.39 -30.40
C ILE A 247 -17.35 2.44 -31.47
N HIS A 248 -16.55 1.48 -31.96
CA HIS A 248 -16.92 0.49 -32.97
C HIS A 248 -17.34 -0.88 -32.41
N ASN A 249 -17.21 -1.14 -31.10
CA ASN A 249 -17.60 -2.43 -30.51
C ASN A 249 -18.41 -2.32 -29.21
N TRP A 250 -18.52 -1.15 -28.58
CA TRP A 250 -19.11 -0.97 -27.23
C TRP A 250 -20.47 -1.67 -27.05
N TRP A 251 -21.36 -1.61 -28.04
CA TRP A 251 -22.68 -2.27 -27.98
C TRP A 251 -22.57 -3.79 -27.85
N ARG A 252 -21.58 -4.43 -28.50
CA ARG A 252 -21.31 -5.87 -28.36
C ARG A 252 -20.76 -6.22 -26.97
N GLU A 253 -20.13 -5.25 -26.30
CA GLU A 253 -19.49 -5.40 -24.99
C GLU A 253 -20.42 -5.10 -23.80
N LEU A 254 -21.64 -4.62 -24.04
CA LEU A 254 -22.66 -4.40 -23.01
C LEU A 254 -23.15 -5.71 -22.39
N ASN A 255 -23.41 -5.67 -21.08
CA ASN A 255 -24.27 -6.61 -20.40
C ASN A 255 -25.73 -6.09 -20.46
N TYR A 256 -26.43 -6.46 -21.53
CA TYR A 256 -27.79 -6.02 -21.82
C TYR A 256 -28.78 -6.22 -20.67
N LEU A 257 -28.65 -7.30 -19.88
CA LEU A 257 -29.54 -7.57 -18.75
C LEU A 257 -29.35 -6.54 -17.62
N ASN A 258 -28.10 -6.26 -17.26
CA ASN A 258 -27.78 -5.21 -16.28
C ASN A 258 -28.19 -3.83 -16.81
N CYS A 259 -27.87 -3.53 -18.07
CA CYS A 259 -28.23 -2.27 -18.71
C CYS A 259 -29.75 -2.02 -18.70
N PHE A 260 -30.56 -3.06 -18.95
CA PHE A 260 -32.02 -2.99 -18.86
C PHE A 260 -32.47 -2.57 -17.45
N PHE A 261 -32.03 -3.26 -16.39
CA PHE A 261 -32.44 -2.92 -15.04
C PHE A 261 -31.92 -1.55 -14.56
N ILE A 262 -30.67 -1.19 -14.89
CA ILE A 262 -30.06 0.10 -14.56
C ILE A 262 -30.78 1.27 -15.27
N ALA A 263 -31.23 1.10 -16.52
CA ALA A 263 -31.95 2.13 -17.26
C ALA A 263 -33.45 2.20 -16.90
N VAL A 264 -34.12 1.06 -16.78
CA VAL A 264 -35.59 1.02 -16.59
C VAL A 264 -36.00 1.37 -15.16
N THR A 265 -35.24 0.95 -14.13
CA THR A 265 -35.65 1.19 -12.74
C THR A 265 -35.76 2.68 -12.40
N PRO A 266 -34.79 3.55 -12.75
CA PRO A 266 -34.92 5.00 -12.57
C PRO A 266 -36.02 5.63 -13.41
N LEU A 267 -36.27 5.15 -14.64
CA LEU A 267 -37.36 5.65 -15.48
C LEU A 267 -38.74 5.34 -14.90
N VAL A 268 -38.95 4.13 -14.36
CA VAL A 268 -40.20 3.74 -13.68
C VAL A 268 -40.36 4.49 -12.36
N ALA A 269 -39.27 4.70 -11.60
CA ALA A 269 -39.29 5.54 -10.40
C ALA A 269 -39.68 7.00 -10.71
N LEU A 270 -39.11 7.57 -11.78
CA LEU A 270 -39.38 8.94 -12.24
C LEU A 270 -40.83 9.09 -12.71
N TYR A 271 -41.34 8.16 -13.51
CA TYR A 271 -42.76 8.08 -13.89
C TYR A 271 -43.67 7.99 -12.66
N GLY A 272 -43.29 7.18 -11.66
CA GLY A 272 -43.95 7.11 -10.35
C GLY A 272 -44.03 8.48 -9.67
N ALA A 273 -42.90 9.17 -9.54
CA ALA A 273 -42.79 10.49 -8.92
C ALA A 273 -43.53 11.63 -9.68
N PHE A 274 -43.81 11.44 -10.98
CA PHE A 274 -44.65 12.35 -11.75
C PHE A 274 -46.16 12.04 -11.65
N THR A 275 -46.54 10.75 -11.58
CA THR A 275 -47.94 10.28 -11.69
C THR A 275 -48.61 9.87 -10.38
N THR A 276 -47.86 9.75 -9.28
CA THR A 276 -48.37 9.27 -7.99
C THR A 276 -48.08 10.28 -6.89
N THR A 277 -49.07 10.56 -6.04
CA THR A 277 -48.90 11.48 -4.90
C THR A 277 -48.31 10.74 -3.71
N LEU A 278 -47.11 11.11 -3.28
CA LEU A 278 -46.48 10.57 -2.08
C LEU A 278 -47.31 10.91 -0.83
N GLN A 279 -47.93 9.90 -0.21
CA GLN A 279 -48.51 10.04 1.14
C GLN A 279 -47.42 9.99 2.22
N PHE A 280 -47.61 10.72 3.32
CA PHE A 280 -46.64 10.76 4.42
C PHE A 280 -46.42 9.39 5.09
N LYS A 281 -47.49 8.61 5.30
CA LYS A 281 -47.39 7.21 5.80
C LYS A 281 -46.51 6.35 4.88
N THR A 282 -46.72 6.46 3.57
CA THR A 282 -45.94 5.76 2.54
C THR A 282 -44.50 6.24 2.48
N ALA A 283 -44.23 7.53 2.72
CA ALA A 283 -42.87 8.07 2.82
C ALA A 283 -42.10 7.48 4.02
N LEU A 284 -42.72 7.46 5.21
CA LEU A 284 -42.14 6.84 6.40
C LEU A 284 -41.92 5.33 6.20
N PHE A 285 -42.87 4.62 5.60
CA PHE A 285 -42.72 3.21 5.29
C PHE A 285 -41.64 2.94 4.23
N ALA A 286 -41.51 3.77 3.20
CA ALA A 286 -40.45 3.65 2.20
C ALA A 286 -39.05 3.85 2.83
N LEU A 287 -38.92 4.81 3.76
CA LEU A 287 -37.70 5.02 4.53
C LEU A 287 -37.39 3.84 5.46
N PHE A 288 -38.39 3.31 6.16
CA PHE A 288 -38.24 2.08 6.95
C PHE A 288 -37.80 0.88 6.09
N TRP A 289 -38.43 0.69 4.92
CA TRP A 289 -38.09 -0.40 4.00
C TRP A 289 -36.69 -0.24 3.37
N TYR A 290 -36.25 1.00 3.16
CA TYR A 290 -34.85 1.33 2.83
C TYR A 290 -33.90 0.84 3.93
N PHE A 291 -34.12 1.19 5.21
CA PHE A 291 -33.28 0.70 6.31
C PHE A 291 -33.30 -0.83 6.43
N VAL A 292 -34.46 -1.48 6.33
CA VAL A 292 -34.59 -2.95 6.38
C VAL A 292 -33.77 -3.61 5.26
N THR A 293 -33.96 -3.18 4.01
CA THR A 293 -33.26 -3.79 2.86
C THR A 293 -31.77 -3.46 2.83
N GLY A 294 -31.37 -2.27 3.31
CA GLY A 294 -29.97 -1.90 3.51
C GLY A 294 -29.29 -2.77 4.58
N ILE A 295 -29.90 -2.95 5.75
CA ILE A 295 -29.40 -3.85 6.82
C ILE A 295 -29.25 -5.30 6.31
N GLY A 296 -30.13 -5.75 5.42
CA GLY A 296 -29.98 -7.04 4.73
C GLY A 296 -28.68 -7.19 3.92
N ILE A 297 -28.16 -6.09 3.34
CA ILE A 297 -26.84 -6.06 2.72
C ILE A 297 -25.74 -5.89 3.76
N THR A 298 -25.82 -4.86 4.61
CA THR A 298 -24.71 -4.46 5.50
C THR A 298 -24.51 -5.45 6.65
N ALA A 299 -25.53 -5.75 7.45
CA ALA A 299 -25.43 -6.76 8.50
C ALA A 299 -25.37 -8.19 7.92
N GLY A 300 -26.09 -8.44 6.81
CA GLY A 300 -26.19 -9.74 6.17
C GLY A 300 -25.08 -10.05 5.18
N TYR A 301 -25.26 -9.64 3.92
CA TYR A 301 -24.38 -10.04 2.80
C TYR A 301 -22.90 -9.69 3.03
N HIS A 302 -22.66 -8.57 3.68
CA HIS A 302 -21.34 -8.02 3.98
C HIS A 302 -20.78 -8.59 5.28
N ARG A 303 -21.19 -8.07 6.44
CA ARG A 303 -20.57 -8.40 7.74
C ARG A 303 -20.73 -9.88 8.12
N LEU A 304 -21.95 -10.44 8.02
CA LEU A 304 -22.19 -11.86 8.32
C LEU A 304 -21.62 -12.82 7.26
N TRP A 305 -21.99 -12.67 5.98
CA TRP A 305 -21.65 -13.69 4.97
C TRP A 305 -20.35 -13.44 4.20
N ALA A 306 -20.00 -12.21 3.81
CA ALA A 306 -18.70 -11.97 3.16
C ALA A 306 -17.56 -12.08 4.17
N HIS A 307 -17.68 -11.42 5.32
CA HIS A 307 -16.59 -11.28 6.30
C HIS A 307 -16.66 -12.19 7.52
N ARG A 308 -17.78 -12.91 7.76
CA ARG A 308 -17.92 -13.82 8.91
C ARG A 308 -17.62 -13.11 10.26
N SER A 309 -17.98 -11.83 10.41
CA SER A 309 -17.59 -10.99 11.57
C SER A 309 -18.44 -11.21 12.83
N TYR A 310 -19.57 -11.91 12.72
CA TYR A 310 -20.35 -12.41 13.85
C TYR A 310 -21.11 -13.69 13.47
N ASN A 311 -21.65 -14.38 14.47
CA ASN A 311 -22.52 -15.55 14.30
C ASN A 311 -23.99 -15.15 14.51
N ALA A 312 -24.87 -15.53 13.58
CA ALA A 312 -26.31 -15.24 13.63
C ALA A 312 -27.14 -16.49 13.95
N SER A 313 -28.25 -16.31 14.69
CA SER A 313 -29.29 -17.32 14.88
C SER A 313 -30.06 -17.58 13.57
N LYS A 314 -30.69 -18.77 13.43
CA LYS A 314 -31.43 -19.12 12.21
C LYS A 314 -32.56 -18.13 11.85
N PRO A 315 -33.36 -17.58 12.80
CA PRO A 315 -34.32 -16.52 12.49
C PRO A 315 -33.66 -15.26 11.91
N LEU A 316 -32.51 -14.85 12.46
CA LEU A 316 -31.78 -13.67 11.99
C LEU A 316 -31.15 -13.91 10.61
N GLU A 317 -30.58 -15.10 10.36
CA GLU A 317 -30.10 -15.48 9.02
C GLU A 317 -31.24 -15.44 7.99
N TYR A 318 -32.42 -15.99 8.27
CA TYR A 318 -33.55 -15.93 7.35
C TYR A 318 -34.04 -14.49 7.12
N PHE A 319 -34.14 -13.67 8.17
CA PHE A 319 -34.50 -12.26 8.07
C PHE A 319 -33.54 -11.49 7.15
N LEU A 320 -32.23 -11.58 7.40
CA LEU A 320 -31.21 -10.89 6.60
C LEU A 320 -31.15 -11.41 5.16
N ALA A 321 -31.35 -12.72 4.95
CA ALA A 321 -31.37 -13.36 3.64
C ALA A 321 -32.53 -12.86 2.75
N MET A 322 -33.70 -12.62 3.35
CA MET A 322 -34.86 -12.02 2.68
C MET A 322 -34.69 -10.51 2.50
N ALA A 323 -34.27 -9.79 3.54
CA ALA A 323 -34.07 -8.34 3.50
C ALA A 323 -33.05 -7.93 2.41
N GLY A 324 -31.92 -8.63 2.32
CA GLY A 324 -30.90 -8.40 1.29
C GLY A 324 -31.35 -8.79 -0.12
N ALA A 325 -32.29 -9.75 -0.26
CA ALA A 325 -32.93 -10.02 -1.55
C ALA A 325 -33.75 -8.81 -2.04
N GLY A 326 -34.39 -8.07 -1.13
CA GLY A 326 -35.09 -6.81 -1.43
C GLY A 326 -34.18 -5.65 -1.89
N ALA A 327 -32.87 -5.76 -1.72
CA ALA A 327 -31.89 -4.81 -2.27
C ALA A 327 -31.46 -5.13 -3.72
N VAL A 328 -31.77 -6.34 -4.24
CA VAL A 328 -31.55 -6.73 -5.65
C VAL A 328 -30.09 -6.60 -6.13
N GLN A 329 -29.13 -6.80 -5.23
CA GLN A 329 -27.68 -6.80 -5.56
C GLN A 329 -27.15 -8.21 -5.91
N GLY A 330 -28.00 -9.09 -6.43
CA GLY A 330 -27.71 -10.52 -6.59
C GLY A 330 -27.96 -11.35 -5.31
N SER A 331 -27.77 -12.67 -5.41
CA SER A 331 -27.87 -13.60 -4.27
C SER A 331 -26.65 -13.51 -3.35
N ILE A 332 -26.78 -13.90 -2.07
CA ILE A 332 -25.69 -13.89 -1.08
C ILE A 332 -24.39 -14.51 -1.64
N LYS A 333 -24.48 -15.73 -2.18
CA LYS A 333 -23.33 -16.47 -2.74
C LYS A 333 -22.62 -15.71 -3.87
N TRP A 334 -23.35 -14.92 -4.66
CA TRP A 334 -22.77 -14.15 -5.76
C TRP A 334 -22.12 -12.86 -5.27
N TRP A 335 -22.82 -12.12 -4.41
CA TRP A 335 -22.38 -10.85 -3.82
C TRP A 335 -21.12 -11.06 -2.97
N SER A 336 -21.19 -11.96 -1.98
CA SER A 336 -20.08 -12.22 -1.06
C SER A 336 -18.85 -12.80 -1.76
N ARG A 337 -19.01 -13.55 -2.87
CA ARG A 337 -17.89 -13.96 -3.73
C ARG A 337 -17.23 -12.77 -4.42
N GLY A 338 -18.02 -11.84 -4.96
CA GLY A 338 -17.51 -10.61 -5.57
C GLY A 338 -16.77 -9.75 -4.55
N HIS A 339 -17.34 -9.58 -3.37
CA HIS A 339 -16.79 -8.75 -2.31
C HIS A 339 -15.52 -9.34 -1.67
N ARG A 340 -15.45 -10.67 -1.44
CA ARG A 340 -14.21 -11.35 -1.04
C ARG A 340 -13.12 -11.24 -2.11
N ALA A 341 -13.48 -11.31 -3.39
CA ALA A 341 -12.52 -11.12 -4.48
C ALA A 341 -12.01 -9.67 -4.54
N HIS A 342 -12.86 -8.67 -4.34
CA HIS A 342 -12.45 -7.27 -4.20
C HIS A 342 -11.41 -7.12 -3.07
N HIS A 343 -11.73 -7.48 -1.82
CA HIS A 343 -10.77 -7.36 -0.71
C HIS A 343 -9.46 -8.13 -0.87
N ARG A 344 -9.45 -9.26 -1.59
CA ARG A 344 -8.23 -10.04 -1.85
C ARG A 344 -7.35 -9.44 -2.95
N TYR A 345 -7.95 -8.68 -3.87
CA TYR A 345 -7.32 -8.24 -5.11
C TYR A 345 -7.44 -6.73 -5.35
N THR A 346 -7.77 -5.95 -4.31
CA THR A 346 -7.94 -4.48 -4.32
C THR A 346 -6.83 -3.82 -5.14
N ASP A 347 -7.21 -2.83 -5.95
CA ASP A 347 -6.32 -2.06 -6.83
C ASP A 347 -5.67 -2.86 -7.99
N THR A 348 -5.93 -4.17 -8.15
CA THR A 348 -5.45 -4.99 -9.30
C THR A 348 -6.53 -5.23 -10.35
N GLU A 349 -6.18 -5.63 -11.59
CA GLU A 349 -7.18 -5.98 -12.62
C GLU A 349 -8.01 -7.26 -12.32
N LEU A 350 -7.80 -7.90 -11.17
CA LEU A 350 -8.62 -9.01 -10.68
C LEU A 350 -9.72 -8.56 -9.71
N ASP A 351 -9.69 -7.30 -9.23
CA ASP A 351 -10.78 -6.65 -8.52
C ASP A 351 -11.96 -6.37 -9.49
N PRO A 352 -13.17 -6.89 -9.23
CA PRO A 352 -14.32 -6.69 -10.10
C PRO A 352 -14.74 -5.22 -10.32
N TYR A 353 -14.44 -4.30 -9.40
CA TYR A 353 -14.86 -2.89 -9.48
C TYR A 353 -13.73 -1.89 -9.17
N ASN A 354 -12.50 -2.25 -9.57
CA ASN A 354 -11.25 -1.49 -9.37
C ASN A 354 -11.37 0.04 -9.57
N ALA A 355 -11.07 0.80 -8.52
CA ALA A 355 -11.14 2.27 -8.49
C ALA A 355 -10.15 2.98 -9.43
N HIS A 356 -9.02 2.35 -9.80
CA HIS A 356 -8.06 2.92 -10.76
C HIS A 356 -8.62 3.10 -12.18
N TRP A 357 -9.70 2.39 -12.52
CA TRP A 357 -10.41 2.58 -13.79
C TRP A 357 -11.34 3.81 -13.75
N GLY A 358 -11.39 4.50 -12.60
CA GLY A 358 -12.08 5.77 -12.37
C GLY A 358 -13.51 5.62 -11.89
N PHE A 359 -14.03 6.69 -11.27
CA PHE A 359 -15.36 6.78 -10.65
C PHE A 359 -16.50 6.13 -11.45
N PHE A 360 -16.58 6.37 -12.76
CA PHE A 360 -17.64 5.77 -13.58
C PHE A 360 -17.55 4.24 -13.59
N TRP A 361 -16.34 3.66 -13.65
CA TRP A 361 -16.16 2.21 -13.63
C TRP A 361 -16.57 1.59 -12.29
N SER A 362 -16.06 2.11 -11.16
CA SER A 362 -16.35 1.56 -9.82
C SER A 362 -17.81 1.76 -9.40
N HIS A 363 -18.43 2.89 -9.75
CA HIS A 363 -19.83 3.17 -9.43
C HIS A 363 -20.83 2.31 -10.24
N VAL A 364 -20.66 2.19 -11.56
CA VAL A 364 -21.68 1.56 -12.43
C VAL A 364 -21.15 0.87 -13.68
N GLY A 365 -19.99 1.28 -14.21
CA GLY A 365 -19.42 0.78 -15.46
C GLY A 365 -19.09 -0.71 -15.42
N TRP A 366 -18.68 -1.24 -14.26
CA TRP A 366 -18.44 -2.66 -14.03
C TRP A 366 -19.71 -3.53 -14.19
N MET A 367 -20.90 -2.95 -14.01
CA MET A 367 -22.18 -3.61 -14.26
C MET A 367 -22.64 -3.47 -15.72
N ILE A 368 -22.33 -2.34 -16.37
CA ILE A 368 -22.74 -2.02 -17.74
C ILE A 368 -21.96 -2.84 -18.77
N PHE A 369 -20.64 -2.96 -18.61
CA PHE A 369 -19.78 -3.68 -19.55
C PHE A 369 -19.42 -5.09 -19.05
N LYS A 370 -19.21 -6.02 -19.99
CA LYS A 370 -18.63 -7.33 -19.66
C LYS A 370 -17.21 -7.13 -19.08
N PRO A 371 -16.83 -7.79 -17.97
CA PRO A 371 -15.52 -7.59 -17.37
C PRO A 371 -14.42 -8.11 -18.32
N ARG A 372 -13.34 -7.33 -18.50
CA ARG A 372 -12.31 -7.62 -19.52
C ARG A 372 -11.47 -8.87 -19.20
N ARG A 373 -11.32 -9.20 -17.92
CA ARG A 373 -10.83 -10.49 -17.40
C ARG A 373 -11.91 -11.11 -16.50
N LYS A 374 -11.76 -12.39 -16.13
CA LYS A 374 -12.54 -12.95 -15.02
C LYS A 374 -12.04 -12.34 -13.70
N PRO A 375 -12.93 -11.85 -12.81
CA PRO A 375 -12.53 -11.43 -11.46
C PRO A 375 -11.84 -12.58 -10.70
N GLY A 376 -10.97 -12.23 -9.76
CA GLY A 376 -10.14 -13.19 -9.03
C GLY A 376 -10.93 -14.23 -8.22
N VAL A 377 -10.24 -15.31 -7.85
CA VAL A 377 -10.83 -16.44 -7.12
C VAL A 377 -10.82 -16.16 -5.61
N ALA A 378 -11.97 -16.40 -4.98
CA ALA A 378 -12.12 -16.33 -3.53
C ALA A 378 -12.87 -17.57 -3.04
N ASP A 379 -12.48 -18.12 -1.89
CA ASP A 379 -13.23 -19.18 -1.21
C ASP A 379 -14.70 -18.81 -1.02
N VAL A 380 -15.56 -19.78 -1.28
CA VAL A 380 -17.01 -19.77 -1.04
C VAL A 380 -17.52 -21.14 -0.56
N SER A 381 -16.65 -22.00 -0.03
CA SER A 381 -16.99 -23.32 0.51
C SER A 381 -18.05 -23.22 1.62
N ASP A 382 -17.86 -22.32 2.57
CA ASP A 382 -18.84 -21.99 3.63
C ASP A 382 -20.20 -21.54 3.07
N LEU A 383 -20.20 -20.69 2.03
CA LEU A 383 -21.42 -20.21 1.37
C LEU A 383 -22.09 -21.29 0.52
N ALA A 384 -21.33 -22.28 0.04
CA ALA A 384 -21.85 -23.45 -0.64
C ALA A 384 -22.44 -24.48 0.34
N ASN A 385 -21.93 -24.54 1.58
CA ASN A 385 -22.36 -25.46 2.62
C ASN A 385 -23.52 -24.90 3.49
N ASN A 386 -23.64 -23.58 3.66
CA ASN A 386 -24.73 -22.97 4.43
C ASN A 386 -26.09 -23.16 3.74
N ASN A 387 -26.97 -23.94 4.38
CA ASN A 387 -28.31 -24.27 3.85
C ASN A 387 -29.22 -23.06 3.60
N ILE A 388 -29.11 -21.98 4.37
CA ILE A 388 -29.90 -20.75 4.13
C ILE A 388 -29.37 -20.00 2.90
N VAL A 389 -28.05 -19.94 2.72
CA VAL A 389 -27.44 -19.36 1.50
C VAL A 389 -27.81 -20.18 0.25
N ARG A 390 -27.82 -21.52 0.35
CA ARG A 390 -28.29 -22.41 -0.73
C ARG A 390 -29.77 -22.20 -1.06
N TRP A 391 -30.63 -22.09 -0.04
CA TRP A 391 -32.06 -21.79 -0.20
C TRP A 391 -32.28 -20.43 -0.86
N GLN A 392 -31.61 -19.40 -0.35
CA GLN A 392 -31.73 -18.01 -0.83
C GLN A 392 -31.28 -17.88 -2.29
N HIS A 393 -30.19 -18.57 -2.67
CA HIS A 393 -29.70 -18.62 -4.04
C HIS A 393 -30.67 -19.37 -4.97
N ARG A 394 -31.25 -20.50 -4.52
CA ARG A 394 -32.23 -21.28 -5.30
C ARG A 394 -33.55 -20.53 -5.54
N TRP A 395 -34.03 -19.80 -4.54
CA TRP A 395 -35.31 -19.08 -4.59
C TRP A 395 -35.17 -17.58 -4.90
N TYR A 396 -33.97 -17.13 -5.30
CA TYR A 396 -33.59 -15.72 -5.33
C TYR A 396 -34.59 -14.82 -6.07
N LEU A 397 -35.03 -15.19 -7.28
CA LEU A 397 -35.96 -14.39 -8.08
C LEU A 397 -37.33 -14.22 -7.41
N TRP A 398 -37.82 -15.26 -6.72
CA TRP A 398 -39.09 -15.19 -5.98
C TRP A 398 -38.96 -14.33 -4.71
N LEU A 399 -37.82 -14.41 -4.01
CA LEU A 399 -37.52 -13.55 -2.87
C LEU A 399 -37.34 -12.07 -3.27
N VAL A 400 -36.73 -11.82 -4.44
CA VAL A 400 -36.67 -10.48 -5.06
C VAL A 400 -38.07 -9.94 -5.33
N LEU A 401 -38.93 -10.69 -6.04
CA LEU A 401 -40.30 -10.27 -6.34
C LEU A 401 -41.12 -10.00 -5.07
N LEU A 402 -40.99 -10.87 -4.06
CA LEU A 402 -41.64 -10.71 -2.76
C LEU A 402 -41.19 -9.43 -2.05
N MET A 403 -39.89 -9.28 -1.81
CA MET A 403 -39.34 -8.23 -0.93
C MET A 403 -39.16 -6.87 -1.63
N THR A 404 -39.10 -6.86 -2.96
CA THR A 404 -38.92 -5.63 -3.77
C THR A 404 -40.24 -5.07 -4.28
N VAL A 405 -41.22 -5.93 -4.57
CA VAL A 405 -42.49 -5.51 -5.19
C VAL A 405 -43.67 -5.86 -4.30
N ALA A 406 -43.91 -7.14 -4.00
CA ALA A 406 -45.16 -7.56 -3.35
C ALA A 406 -45.33 -6.97 -1.95
N THR A 407 -44.39 -7.18 -1.03
CA THR A 407 -44.44 -6.66 0.34
C THR A 407 -44.52 -5.14 0.42
N PRO A 408 -43.63 -4.35 -0.25
CA PRO A 408 -43.70 -2.90 -0.18
C PRO A 408 -44.89 -2.28 -0.93
N THR A 409 -45.56 -3.02 -1.81
CA THR A 409 -46.84 -2.60 -2.42
C THR A 409 -48.02 -2.93 -1.50
N ALA A 410 -48.04 -4.15 -0.94
CA ALA A 410 -49.15 -4.67 -0.16
C ALA A 410 -49.27 -4.01 1.22
N VAL A 411 -48.18 -3.66 1.91
CA VAL A 411 -48.27 -3.02 3.23
C VAL A 411 -48.97 -1.66 3.14
N PRO A 412 -48.54 -0.68 2.31
CA PRO A 412 -49.26 0.58 2.15
C PRO A 412 -50.68 0.39 1.60
N GLY A 413 -50.87 -0.57 0.69
CA GLY A 413 -52.17 -0.91 0.11
C GLY A 413 -53.20 -1.42 1.11
N LEU A 414 -52.81 -2.37 1.98
CA LEU A 414 -53.68 -2.99 2.97
C LEU A 414 -53.91 -2.13 4.21
N PHE A 415 -52.87 -1.45 4.71
CA PHE A 415 -52.96 -0.69 5.98
C PHE A 415 -53.43 0.76 5.81
N TRP A 416 -53.30 1.38 4.63
CA TRP A 416 -53.84 2.74 4.38
C TRP A 416 -54.23 3.02 2.92
N GLY A 417 -54.50 1.99 2.11
CA GLY A 417 -55.05 2.11 0.75
C GLY A 417 -54.06 2.55 -0.34
N ASP A 418 -52.81 2.85 -0.02
CA ASP A 418 -51.84 3.44 -0.96
C ASP A 418 -51.02 2.39 -1.75
N TRP A 419 -51.73 1.48 -2.43
CA TRP A 419 -51.12 0.46 -3.30
C TRP A 419 -50.12 1.07 -4.29
N ARG A 420 -50.52 2.18 -4.92
CA ARG A 420 -49.74 2.83 -5.98
C ARG A 420 -48.50 3.53 -5.44
N GLY A 421 -48.61 4.24 -4.31
CA GLY A 421 -47.46 4.83 -3.63
C GLY A 421 -46.51 3.77 -3.07
N GLY A 422 -47.02 2.66 -2.53
CA GLY A 422 -46.21 1.54 -2.07
C GLY A 422 -45.34 0.95 -3.18
N TYR A 423 -45.95 0.65 -4.33
CA TYR A 423 -45.23 0.18 -5.52
C TYR A 423 -44.14 1.18 -5.97
N PHE A 424 -44.52 2.43 -6.27
CA PHE A 424 -43.58 3.38 -6.88
C PHE A 424 -42.51 3.89 -5.91
N TYR A 425 -42.83 4.15 -4.64
CA TYR A 425 -41.88 4.74 -3.69
C TYR A 425 -41.14 3.70 -2.85
N ALA A 426 -41.86 2.83 -2.13
CA ALA A 426 -41.24 1.84 -1.24
C ALA A 426 -40.63 0.65 -2.01
N GLY A 427 -41.24 0.27 -3.14
CA GLY A 427 -40.69 -0.72 -4.07
C GLY A 427 -39.59 -0.16 -4.96
N ILE A 428 -40.00 0.57 -6.01
CA ILE A 428 -39.14 0.92 -7.16
C ILE A 428 -38.18 2.10 -6.89
N ALA A 429 -38.66 3.26 -6.45
CA ALA A 429 -37.78 4.43 -6.26
C ALA A 429 -36.71 4.18 -5.19
N ARG A 430 -37.05 3.45 -4.12
CA ARG A 430 -36.11 2.97 -3.10
C ARG A 430 -34.94 2.16 -3.71
N LEU A 431 -35.14 1.34 -4.76
CA LEU A 431 -34.02 0.63 -5.41
C LEU A 431 -32.95 1.60 -5.91
N CYS A 432 -33.35 2.74 -6.48
CA CYS A 432 -32.43 3.73 -7.02
C CYS A 432 -31.51 4.28 -5.91
N PHE A 433 -32.05 4.54 -4.71
CA PHE A 433 -31.26 4.97 -3.55
C PHE A 433 -30.37 3.85 -2.97
N VAL A 434 -30.79 2.58 -3.08
CA VAL A 434 -29.99 1.41 -2.63
C VAL A 434 -28.90 1.01 -3.64
N HIS A 435 -28.98 1.47 -4.89
CA HIS A 435 -28.01 1.18 -5.96
C HIS A 435 -27.04 2.34 -6.23
N HIS A 436 -27.46 3.60 -6.05
CA HIS A 436 -26.62 4.78 -6.34
C HIS A 436 -25.88 5.31 -5.09
N SER A 437 -25.13 4.43 -4.43
CA SER A 437 -24.17 4.80 -3.39
C SER A 437 -22.92 5.42 -4.01
N PHE A 438 -22.54 6.64 -3.61
CA PHE A 438 -21.37 7.33 -4.14
C PHE A 438 -20.08 6.90 -3.44
N ASP A 439 -19.04 6.64 -4.24
CA ASP A 439 -17.67 6.34 -3.81
C ASP A 439 -16.70 7.41 -4.38
N ASP A 440 -15.54 7.61 -3.75
CA ASP A 440 -14.52 8.59 -4.16
C ASP A 440 -13.30 7.91 -4.80
N LYS A 441 -12.58 8.64 -5.66
CA LYS A 441 -11.77 8.11 -6.77
C LYS A 441 -10.48 7.35 -6.40
N HIS A 442 -10.26 6.93 -5.14
CA HIS A 442 -9.02 6.30 -4.70
C HIS A 442 -9.14 5.23 -3.59
N THR A 443 -8.79 4.00 -3.97
CA THR A 443 -8.42 2.85 -3.11
C THR A 443 -9.46 2.59 -1.99
N PRO A 444 -9.20 2.71 -0.67
CA PRO A 444 -10.31 2.86 0.29
C PRO A 444 -10.16 4.05 1.25
N ARG A 445 -11.25 4.83 1.42
CA ARG A 445 -11.33 6.05 2.26
C ARG A 445 -12.54 6.09 3.18
N ASP A 446 -12.44 6.85 4.25
CA ASP A 446 -13.57 7.17 5.13
C ASP A 446 -14.30 8.43 4.63
N HIS A 447 -15.60 8.33 4.36
CA HIS A 447 -16.42 9.44 3.85
C HIS A 447 -17.81 9.48 4.51
N LEU A 448 -18.11 10.59 5.19
CA LEU A 448 -19.32 10.74 6.02
C LEU A 448 -20.63 10.70 5.21
N VAL A 449 -20.67 11.36 4.04
CA VAL A 449 -21.89 11.36 3.21
C VAL A 449 -22.18 9.96 2.68
N THR A 450 -21.13 9.22 2.28
CA THR A 450 -21.26 7.80 1.92
C THR A 450 -21.78 7.01 3.12
N ALA A 451 -21.20 7.16 4.32
CA ALA A 451 -21.66 6.43 5.52
C ALA A 451 -23.13 6.69 5.88
N LEU A 452 -23.63 7.91 5.64
CA LEU A 452 -25.06 8.25 5.79
C LEU A 452 -25.95 7.50 4.78
N VAL A 453 -25.56 7.47 3.49
CA VAL A 453 -26.33 6.78 2.43
C VAL A 453 -26.03 5.28 2.31
N THR A 454 -25.11 4.73 3.10
CA THR A 454 -24.77 3.30 3.12
C THR A 454 -24.89 2.64 4.49
N LEU A 455 -25.56 3.29 5.47
CA LEU A 455 -25.81 2.74 6.80
C LEU A 455 -24.54 2.33 7.59
N GLY A 456 -23.45 3.07 7.38
CA GLY A 456 -22.15 2.88 8.04
C GLY A 456 -21.03 2.38 7.12
N GLU A 457 -21.31 1.90 5.91
CA GLU A 457 -20.28 1.30 5.04
C GLU A 457 -19.25 2.29 4.47
N GLY A 458 -19.51 3.60 4.61
CA GLY A 458 -18.62 4.67 4.17
C GLY A 458 -17.35 4.88 5.03
N TYR A 459 -17.16 4.16 6.14
CA TYR A 459 -15.86 4.10 6.83
C TYR A 459 -14.96 3.03 6.17
N HIS A 460 -14.68 3.23 4.88
CA HIS A 460 -14.14 2.20 4.01
C HIS A 460 -12.64 1.96 4.24
N ASN A 461 -11.89 2.94 4.76
CA ASN A 461 -10.46 2.79 5.07
C ASN A 461 -10.26 1.84 6.26
N PHE A 462 -11.02 2.06 7.34
CA PHE A 462 -11.01 1.15 8.48
C PHE A 462 -11.46 -0.25 8.05
N HIS A 463 -12.55 -0.34 7.28
CA HIS A 463 -13.10 -1.62 6.82
C HIS A 463 -12.11 -2.43 5.96
N HIS A 464 -11.38 -1.82 5.03
CA HIS A 464 -10.35 -2.54 4.25
C HIS A 464 -9.13 -2.96 5.08
N GLN A 465 -8.76 -2.19 6.09
CA GLN A 465 -7.63 -2.53 6.96
C GLN A 465 -7.99 -3.61 8.00
N PHE A 466 -9.25 -3.68 8.42
CA PHE A 466 -9.74 -4.54 9.50
C PHE A 466 -11.06 -5.28 9.12
N PRO A 467 -11.11 -6.01 7.99
CA PRO A 467 -12.37 -6.49 7.39
C PRO A 467 -13.15 -7.51 8.22
N MET A 468 -12.51 -8.11 9.23
CA MET A 468 -13.14 -9.05 10.16
C MET A 468 -13.90 -8.39 11.33
N ASP A 469 -13.81 -7.06 11.51
CA ASP A 469 -14.54 -6.34 12.56
C ASP A 469 -16.05 -6.28 12.22
N TYR A 470 -16.93 -6.38 13.22
CA TYR A 470 -18.36 -6.18 13.01
C TYR A 470 -18.75 -4.68 12.92
N ARG A 471 -17.82 -3.77 13.23
CA ARG A 471 -17.97 -2.32 13.18
C ARG A 471 -17.15 -1.78 11.99
N ASN A 472 -17.76 -1.00 11.11
CA ASN A 472 -16.96 -0.16 10.20
C ASN A 472 -16.55 1.14 10.92
N ALA A 473 -17.43 1.65 11.79
CA ALA A 473 -17.18 2.86 12.55
C ALA A 473 -16.96 2.56 14.03
N ILE A 474 -15.70 2.49 14.46
CA ILE A 474 -15.35 1.96 15.79
C ILE A 474 -15.79 2.85 16.97
N LYS A 475 -15.83 4.18 16.80
CA LYS A 475 -16.22 5.08 17.89
C LYS A 475 -17.73 4.99 18.11
N TRP A 476 -18.17 5.08 19.36
CA TRP A 476 -19.59 4.93 19.71
C TRP A 476 -20.49 5.94 18.97
N TYR A 477 -20.02 7.19 18.82
CA TYR A 477 -20.73 8.29 18.17
C TYR A 477 -20.67 8.30 16.64
N GLN A 478 -19.81 7.51 16.00
CA GLN A 478 -19.76 7.47 14.54
C GLN A 478 -20.97 6.73 13.99
N TYR A 479 -21.57 7.28 12.94
CA TYR A 479 -22.81 6.82 12.32
C TYR A 479 -22.63 5.44 11.67
N ASP A 480 -23.05 4.40 12.37
CA ASP A 480 -23.08 3.03 11.86
C ASP A 480 -24.33 2.33 12.42
N PRO A 481 -25.51 2.58 11.82
CA PRO A 481 -26.76 1.87 12.13
C PRO A 481 -26.62 0.35 12.12
N THR A 482 -25.73 -0.17 11.27
CA THR A 482 -25.48 -1.60 11.14
C THR A 482 -24.79 -2.16 12.38
N LYS A 483 -23.76 -1.47 12.91
CA LYS A 483 -23.14 -1.76 14.22
C LYS A 483 -24.19 -1.77 15.33
N TRP A 484 -25.02 -0.73 15.43
CA TRP A 484 -26.04 -0.64 16.48
C TRP A 484 -27.11 -1.74 16.35
N PHE A 485 -27.52 -2.08 15.13
CA PHE A 485 -28.43 -3.22 14.87
C PHE A 485 -27.81 -4.54 15.34
N ILE A 486 -26.56 -4.84 14.99
CA ILE A 486 -25.87 -6.08 15.39
C ILE A 486 -25.72 -6.16 16.92
N ILE A 487 -25.44 -5.04 17.61
CA ILE A 487 -25.40 -4.98 19.08
C ILE A 487 -26.78 -5.30 19.69
N VAL A 488 -27.86 -4.69 19.19
CA VAL A 488 -29.22 -4.95 19.69
C VAL A 488 -29.66 -6.40 19.41
N MET A 489 -29.31 -6.96 18.24
CA MET A 489 -29.50 -8.39 17.97
C MET A 489 -28.68 -9.28 18.92
N SER A 490 -27.51 -8.83 19.38
CA SER A 490 -26.70 -9.58 20.35
C SER A 490 -27.31 -9.55 21.75
N TRP A 491 -27.84 -8.41 22.21
CA TRP A 491 -28.60 -8.33 23.46
C TRP A 491 -29.88 -9.17 23.43
N ALA A 492 -30.52 -9.31 22.25
CA ALA A 492 -31.65 -10.20 22.03
C ALA A 492 -31.28 -11.69 21.89
N GLY A 493 -30.00 -12.07 22.03
CA GLY A 493 -29.52 -13.45 21.84
C GLY A 493 -29.57 -13.96 20.38
N LEU A 494 -29.88 -13.08 19.42
CA LEU A 494 -29.99 -13.42 18.00
C LEU A 494 -28.65 -13.31 17.25
N ALA A 495 -27.68 -12.58 17.81
CA ALA A 495 -26.29 -12.50 17.35
C ALA A 495 -25.31 -12.85 18.49
N SER A 496 -24.14 -13.40 18.14
CA SER A 496 -23.09 -13.77 19.09
C SER A 496 -21.71 -13.75 18.43
N HIS A 497 -20.64 -13.89 19.21
CA HIS A 497 -19.26 -13.95 18.68
C HIS A 497 -18.90 -12.76 17.80
N LEU A 498 -19.34 -11.55 18.19
CA LEU A 498 -19.05 -10.28 17.52
C LEU A 498 -17.54 -10.02 17.55
N LYS A 499 -16.87 -10.18 16.41
CA LYS A 499 -15.43 -9.99 16.28
C LYS A 499 -15.11 -8.51 16.21
N HIS A 500 -14.17 -8.08 17.05
CA HIS A 500 -13.56 -6.77 16.95
C HIS A 500 -12.03 -6.93 17.02
N PHE A 501 -11.28 -6.03 16.40
CA PHE A 501 -9.84 -6.00 16.58
C PHE A 501 -9.47 -5.44 17.97
N PRO A 502 -8.29 -5.79 18.52
CA PRO A 502 -7.74 -5.12 19.70
C PRO A 502 -7.49 -3.64 19.39
N ASP A 503 -7.90 -2.75 20.29
CA ASP A 503 -7.76 -1.31 20.07
C ASP A 503 -6.28 -0.88 19.95
N ASP A 504 -5.34 -1.64 20.50
CA ASP A 504 -3.89 -1.44 20.33
C ASP A 504 -3.43 -1.61 18.87
N GLU A 505 -3.95 -2.57 18.11
CA GLU A 505 -3.59 -2.73 16.69
C GLU A 505 -4.16 -1.58 15.85
N VAL A 506 -5.37 -1.13 16.20
CA VAL A 506 -5.98 0.04 15.57
C VAL A 506 -5.21 1.33 15.92
N GLN A 507 -4.70 1.45 17.14
CA GLN A 507 -3.83 2.55 17.56
C GLN A 507 -2.47 2.52 16.88
N LYS A 508 -1.81 1.35 16.76
CA LYS A 508 -0.55 1.18 16.00
C LYS A 508 -0.72 1.61 14.54
N GLY A 509 -1.82 1.22 13.90
CA GLY A 509 -2.15 1.67 12.53
C GLY A 509 -2.30 3.19 12.41
N ARG A 510 -3.03 3.82 13.33
CA ARG A 510 -3.19 5.29 13.39
C ARG A 510 -1.89 6.02 13.64
N MET A 511 -1.11 5.58 14.63
CA MET A 511 0.18 6.15 14.97
C MET A 511 1.17 6.02 13.80
N THR A 512 1.16 4.89 13.08
CA THR A 512 1.97 4.71 11.86
C THR A 512 1.61 5.72 10.78
N MET A 513 0.32 6.02 10.59
CA MET A 513 -0.12 7.05 9.63
C MET A 513 0.25 8.47 10.07
N GLN A 514 0.09 8.81 11.35
CA GLN A 514 0.54 10.10 11.89
C GLN A 514 2.07 10.27 11.79
N LEU A 515 2.85 9.23 12.10
CA LEU A 515 4.30 9.24 11.92
C LEU A 515 4.70 9.38 10.44
N LYS A 516 3.94 8.81 9.50
CA LYS A 516 4.17 8.99 8.06
C LYS A 516 3.92 10.43 7.61
N GLU A 517 2.88 11.07 8.12
CA GLU A 517 2.58 12.49 7.88
C GLU A 517 3.66 13.40 8.49
N ILE A 518 4.03 13.16 9.76
CA ILE A 518 5.11 13.89 10.45
C ILE A 518 6.46 13.68 9.74
N LYS A 519 6.76 12.48 9.21
CA LYS A 519 7.97 12.23 8.40
C LYS A 519 7.93 13.03 7.09
N ALA A 520 6.80 13.06 6.39
CA ALA A 520 6.65 13.85 5.16
C ALA A 520 6.80 15.35 5.42
N LEU A 521 6.31 15.87 6.54
CA LEU A 521 6.55 17.27 6.96
C LEU A 521 8.02 17.49 7.32
N SER A 522 8.61 16.60 8.11
CA SER A 522 10.02 16.63 8.53
C SER A 522 11.00 16.61 7.36
N ASP A 523 10.74 15.81 6.33
CA ASP A 523 11.59 15.69 5.14
C ASP A 523 11.52 16.92 4.20
N ASN A 524 10.53 17.79 4.37
CA ASN A 524 10.45 19.10 3.69
C ASN A 524 11.10 20.24 4.49
N ILE A 525 11.58 19.99 5.71
CA ILE A 525 12.27 20.99 6.55
C ILE A 525 13.79 20.92 6.30
N ALA A 526 14.43 22.09 6.19
CA ALA A 526 15.88 22.17 6.11
C ALA A 526 16.52 21.89 7.48
N TRP A 527 17.27 20.79 7.59
CA TRP A 527 17.98 20.38 8.81
C TRP A 527 19.45 20.84 8.80
N PRO A 528 20.06 21.07 9.97
CA PRO A 528 21.48 21.41 10.05
C PRO A 528 22.35 20.20 9.69
N LYS A 529 23.57 20.47 9.20
CA LYS A 529 24.55 19.45 8.82
C LYS A 529 24.90 18.53 10.00
N SER A 530 25.14 17.25 9.72
CA SER A 530 25.64 16.32 10.73
C SER A 530 27.04 16.72 11.20
N SER A 531 27.42 16.35 12.42
CA SER A 531 28.80 16.39 12.90
C SER A 531 29.76 15.65 11.94
N ASN A 532 29.29 14.57 11.30
CA ASN A 532 30.04 13.79 10.31
C ASN A 532 30.21 14.49 8.94
N ASP A 533 29.39 15.50 8.62
CA ASP A 533 29.44 16.23 7.33
C ASP A 533 30.32 17.51 7.41
N LEU A 534 30.90 17.79 8.58
CA LEU A 534 31.60 19.03 8.88
C LEU A 534 33.13 18.81 8.91
N PRO A 535 33.94 19.74 8.35
CA PRO A 535 35.39 19.63 8.39
C PRO A 535 35.92 19.80 9.83
N ILE A 536 36.91 18.98 10.20
CA ILE A 536 37.61 19.06 11.48
C ILE A 536 38.76 20.06 11.36
N ILE A 537 38.61 21.22 12.00
CA ILE A 537 39.47 22.40 11.90
C ILE A 537 40.34 22.54 13.16
N SER A 538 41.59 22.98 13.04
CA SER A 538 42.46 23.23 14.21
C SER A 538 42.16 24.58 14.89
N TRP A 539 42.63 24.80 16.11
CA TRP A 539 42.42 26.08 16.80
C TRP A 539 43.14 27.25 16.09
N GLU A 540 44.35 27.01 15.59
CA GLU A 540 45.16 27.97 14.83
C GLU A 540 44.50 28.29 13.49
N GLU A 541 43.93 27.28 12.83
CA GLU A 541 43.18 27.41 11.59
C GLU A 541 41.87 28.18 11.80
N PHE A 542 41.11 27.87 12.87
CA PHE A 542 39.93 28.63 13.28
C PHE A 542 40.26 30.11 13.51
N GLN A 543 41.33 30.42 14.26
CA GLN A 543 41.78 31.81 14.46
C GLN A 543 42.26 32.48 13.16
N SER A 544 42.85 31.73 12.23
CA SER A 544 43.25 32.24 10.91
C SER A 544 42.04 32.57 10.03
N LEU A 545 41.03 31.70 10.02
CA LEU A 545 39.78 31.89 9.28
C LEU A 545 38.91 33.00 9.88
N ALA A 546 38.89 33.15 11.21
CA ALA A 546 38.17 34.21 11.93
C ALA A 546 38.67 35.64 11.63
N LYS A 547 39.87 35.78 11.04
CA LYS A 547 40.39 37.07 10.52
C LYS A 547 39.79 37.45 9.16
N LYS A 548 39.12 36.52 8.47
CA LYS A 548 38.55 36.68 7.11
C LYS A 548 37.03 36.57 7.07
N ARG A 549 36.42 35.89 8.04
CA ARG A 549 34.97 35.68 8.18
C ARG A 549 34.59 35.74 9.66
N SER A 550 33.34 36.09 9.96
CA SER A 550 32.87 36.26 11.33
C SER A 550 32.52 34.90 11.92
N LEU A 551 33.56 34.17 12.35
CA LEU A 551 33.42 32.83 12.91
C LEU A 551 33.39 32.87 14.45
N VAL A 552 32.50 32.09 15.05
CA VAL A 552 32.36 31.92 16.50
C VAL A 552 32.29 30.43 16.84
N LEU A 553 33.00 30.00 17.89
CA LEU A 553 32.93 28.64 18.40
C LEU A 553 31.86 28.55 19.51
N VAL A 554 30.97 27.57 19.41
CA VAL A 554 29.98 27.24 20.45
C VAL A 554 29.82 25.73 20.53
N SER A 555 29.98 25.15 21.72
CA SER A 555 29.82 23.72 22.01
C SER A 555 30.62 22.80 21.06
N GLY A 556 31.88 23.16 20.78
CA GLY A 556 32.76 22.41 19.86
C GLY A 556 32.52 22.66 18.36
N PHE A 557 31.41 23.30 17.99
CA PHE A 557 31.06 23.62 16.59
C PHE A 557 31.44 25.05 16.21
N ILE A 558 32.04 25.20 15.03
CA ILE A 558 32.40 26.49 14.44
C ILE A 558 31.23 26.96 13.57
N HIS A 559 30.73 28.17 13.85
CA HIS A 559 29.59 28.77 13.17
C HIS A 559 30.02 30.01 12.39
N ASP A 560 29.54 30.16 11.14
CA ASP A 560 29.74 31.36 10.34
C ASP A 560 28.53 32.29 10.48
N VAL A 561 28.64 33.27 11.37
CA VAL A 561 27.55 34.19 11.73
C VAL A 561 27.58 35.48 10.90
N THR A 562 28.41 35.54 9.84
CA THR A 562 28.66 36.75 9.04
C THR A 562 27.39 37.39 8.48
N SER A 563 26.42 36.60 8.03
CA SER A 563 25.11 37.07 7.53
C SER A 563 24.06 37.38 8.60
N PHE A 564 24.32 37.02 9.87
CA PHE A 564 23.39 37.21 10.99
C PHE A 564 23.78 38.36 11.93
N MET A 565 25.01 38.86 11.82
CA MET A 565 25.58 39.87 12.72
C MET A 565 24.67 41.08 13.00
N ASP A 566 24.03 41.62 11.96
CA ASP A 566 23.19 42.82 12.03
C ASP A 566 21.72 42.53 12.37
N HIS A 567 21.35 41.24 12.43
CA HIS A 567 20.02 40.75 12.80
C HIS A 567 19.97 40.18 14.22
N HIS A 568 21.09 40.16 14.93
CA HIS A 568 21.16 39.71 16.33
C HIS A 568 20.39 40.67 17.26
N PRO A 569 19.37 40.22 18.01
CA PRO A 569 18.51 41.12 18.81
C PRO A 569 19.24 41.93 19.89
N GLY A 570 20.30 41.38 20.48
CA GLY A 570 21.18 42.12 21.42
C GLY A 570 22.19 43.06 20.73
N GLY A 571 22.12 43.19 19.41
CA GLY A 571 22.99 44.05 18.59
C GLY A 571 24.31 43.41 18.16
N ARG A 572 24.85 43.91 17.04
CA ARG A 572 26.10 43.46 16.38
C ARG A 572 27.31 43.38 17.32
N HIS A 573 27.40 44.30 18.28
CA HIS A 573 28.56 44.45 19.17
C HIS A 573 28.80 43.24 20.08
N LEU A 574 27.76 42.51 20.47
CA LEU A 574 27.88 41.28 21.26
C LEU A 574 28.52 40.13 20.48
N ILE A 575 28.24 40.03 19.17
CA ILE A 575 28.89 39.04 18.30
C ILE A 575 30.34 39.46 18.01
N LEU A 576 30.58 40.74 17.70
CA LEU A 576 31.93 41.27 17.43
C LEU A 576 32.95 40.95 18.54
N LYS A 577 32.53 41.01 19.82
CA LYS A 577 33.37 40.67 20.98
C LYS A 577 33.85 39.20 21.00
N ASN A 578 33.16 38.31 20.30
CA ASN A 578 33.33 36.86 20.35
C ASN A 578 33.85 36.22 19.04
N ILE A 579 34.15 37.03 18.01
CA ILE A 579 34.77 36.51 16.77
C ILE A 579 36.14 35.90 17.08
N GLY A 580 36.39 34.69 16.59
CA GLY A 580 37.62 33.94 16.83
C GLY A 580 37.80 33.44 18.27
N ARG A 581 36.72 33.37 19.05
CA ARG A 581 36.69 32.91 20.45
C ARG A 581 35.65 31.82 20.66
N ASP A 582 35.77 31.14 21.80
CA ASP A 582 34.71 30.31 22.35
C ASP A 582 33.67 31.22 23.05
N ALA A 583 32.41 31.12 22.61
CA ALA A 583 31.27 31.83 23.16
C ALA A 583 30.29 30.90 23.91
N THR A 584 30.63 29.63 24.12
CA THR A 584 29.76 28.60 24.73
C THR A 584 29.15 29.07 26.05
N ALA A 585 29.96 29.60 26.97
CA ALA A 585 29.46 30.11 28.25
C ALA A 585 28.52 31.32 28.10
N ALA A 586 28.76 32.20 27.13
CA ALA A 586 27.92 33.38 26.87
C ALA A 586 26.58 33.03 26.19
N PHE A 587 26.55 31.91 25.44
CA PHE A 587 25.34 31.42 24.76
C PHE A 587 24.45 30.60 25.70
N TRP A 588 25.05 29.74 26.53
CA TRP A 588 24.36 28.85 27.47
C TRP A 588 24.17 29.46 28.86
N GLY A 589 23.50 30.62 28.94
CA GLY A 589 23.01 31.18 30.20
C GLY A 589 24.02 31.95 31.06
N GLY A 590 25.32 32.01 30.70
CA GLY A 590 26.33 32.78 31.44
C GLY A 590 26.20 34.30 31.34
N ILE A 591 25.30 34.80 30.48
CA ILE A 591 24.85 36.20 30.42
C ILE A 591 23.34 36.24 30.16
N TYR A 592 22.88 35.45 29.18
CA TYR A 592 21.47 35.27 28.84
C TYR A 592 21.30 33.85 28.29
N ASP A 593 20.23 33.15 28.67
CA ASP A 593 19.95 31.81 28.15
C ASP A 593 19.15 31.93 26.85
N HIS A 594 19.64 31.34 25.77
CA HIS A 594 19.12 31.61 24.43
C HIS A 594 17.86 30.79 24.15
N SER A 595 16.92 31.36 23.38
CA SER A 595 15.66 30.68 23.08
C SER A 595 15.88 29.47 22.17
N ASN A 596 15.00 28.46 22.25
CA ASN A 596 15.06 27.27 21.38
C ASN A 596 15.19 27.61 19.88
N ALA A 597 14.59 28.72 19.44
CA ALA A 597 14.72 29.23 18.08
C ALA A 597 16.15 29.70 17.75
N ALA A 598 16.85 30.36 18.68
CA ALA A 598 18.25 30.74 18.52
C ALA A 598 19.20 29.53 18.53
N HIS A 599 18.95 28.51 19.36
CA HIS A 599 19.70 27.24 19.32
C HIS A 599 19.55 26.52 17.96
N ASN A 600 18.31 26.44 17.44
CA ASN A 600 18.04 25.86 16.13
C ASN A 600 18.69 26.67 14.99
N LEU A 601 18.57 28.01 15.03
CA LEU A 601 19.14 28.91 14.02
C LEU A 601 20.68 28.85 14.00
N LEU A 602 21.33 28.83 15.17
CA LEU A 602 22.79 28.71 15.26
C LEU A 602 23.26 27.39 14.65
N ALA A 603 22.56 26.28 14.90
CA ALA A 603 22.91 24.97 14.33
C ALA A 603 22.91 24.97 12.78
N MET A 604 22.05 25.78 12.13
CA MET A 604 22.06 25.95 10.66
C MET A 604 23.33 26.65 10.14
N MET A 605 24.04 27.40 10.99
CA MET A 605 25.25 28.17 10.64
C MET A 605 26.55 27.36 10.80
N ARG A 606 26.47 26.06 11.11
CA ARG A 606 27.63 25.17 11.30
C ARG A 606 28.47 25.04 10.03
N VAL A 607 29.76 25.37 10.14
CA VAL A 607 30.76 25.28 9.05
C VAL A 607 31.96 24.41 9.36
N GLY A 608 32.14 23.97 10.62
CA GLY A 608 33.21 23.03 11.01
C GLY A 608 33.06 22.53 12.45
N VAL A 609 33.92 21.60 12.82
CA VAL A 609 34.09 21.05 14.18
C VAL A 609 35.51 21.34 14.65
N LEU A 610 35.70 21.79 15.89
CA LEU A 610 37.04 21.99 16.44
C LEU A 610 37.70 20.65 16.78
N ARG A 611 38.93 20.44 16.32
CA ARG A 611 39.74 19.26 16.70
C ARG A 611 39.92 19.20 18.22
N GLY A 612 39.49 18.09 18.84
CA GLY A 612 39.51 17.91 20.29
C GLY A 612 38.37 18.57 21.07
N GLY A 613 37.45 19.28 20.38
CA GLY A 613 36.27 19.90 21.01
C GLY A 613 35.10 18.96 21.29
N LEU A 614 35.23 17.66 20.97
CA LEU A 614 34.20 16.63 21.10
C LEU A 614 34.83 15.28 21.50
N GLU A 615 34.94 15.04 22.81
CA GLU A 615 35.10 13.68 23.36
C GLU A 615 33.77 13.12 23.91
N ILE A 616 32.78 14.00 24.15
CA ILE A 616 31.40 13.65 24.52
C ILE A 616 30.44 14.62 23.81
N GLU A 617 29.48 14.11 23.03
CA GLU A 617 28.33 14.93 22.59
C GLU A 617 27.43 15.22 23.80
N SER A 618 27.65 16.36 24.47
CA SER A 618 26.77 16.80 25.55
C SER A 618 25.34 17.01 25.04
N GLU A 619 24.32 16.65 25.83
CA GLU A 619 22.90 16.78 25.46
C GLU A 619 22.48 18.21 25.10
N LYS A 620 23.26 19.20 25.55
CA LYS A 620 23.11 20.62 25.19
C LYS A 620 23.54 20.90 23.74
N ALA A 621 24.56 20.23 23.21
CA ALA A 621 25.04 20.43 21.83
C ALA A 621 24.04 19.96 20.75
N VAL A 622 23.04 19.16 21.12
CA VAL A 622 21.90 18.78 20.28
C VAL A 622 20.86 19.91 20.28
N PRO A 623 20.61 20.60 19.15
CA PRO A 623 19.62 21.67 19.11
C PRO A 623 18.22 21.11 19.39
N PRO A 624 17.31 21.88 20.04
CA PRO A 624 15.99 21.40 20.45
C PRO A 624 15.17 20.71 19.34
N SER A 625 15.27 21.18 18.09
CA SER A 625 14.57 20.56 16.96
C SER A 625 15.07 19.15 16.61
N GLN A 626 16.29 18.77 16.99
CA GLN A 626 16.88 17.46 16.71
C GLN A 626 16.78 16.46 17.88
N LYS A 627 16.31 16.88 19.07
CA LYS A 627 16.12 15.98 20.22
C LYS A 627 15.05 14.89 19.97
N LEU A 628 14.09 15.16 19.09
CA LEU A 628 13.12 14.18 18.60
C LEU A 628 13.09 14.25 17.07
N ARG A 629 13.32 13.12 16.40
CA ARG A 629 13.25 13.03 14.93
C ARG A 629 12.55 11.75 14.52
N VAL A 630 11.52 11.88 13.66
CA VAL A 630 10.91 10.70 13.02
C VAL A 630 11.87 10.19 11.95
N VAL A 631 12.21 8.90 12.04
CA VAL A 631 13.04 8.15 11.09
C VAL A 631 12.36 6.82 10.79
N SER A 632 12.46 6.36 9.54
CA SER A 632 12.00 5.03 9.14
C SER A 632 12.86 3.94 9.76
N HIS A 633 12.32 2.72 9.85
CA HIS A 633 13.08 1.57 10.37
C HIS A 633 14.37 1.29 9.55
N ALA A 634 14.37 1.59 8.25
CA ALA A 634 15.56 1.49 7.40
C ALA A 634 16.63 2.55 7.76
N GLU A 635 16.22 3.79 8.05
CA GLU A 635 17.11 4.84 8.56
C GLU A 635 17.67 4.48 9.95
N VAL A 636 16.85 3.89 10.84
CA VAL A 636 17.30 3.38 12.15
C VAL A 636 18.36 2.29 12.00
N LEU A 637 18.11 1.27 11.17
CA LEU A 637 19.07 0.19 10.92
C LEU A 637 20.39 0.72 10.33
N ALA A 638 20.33 1.69 9.41
CA ALA A 638 21.51 2.36 8.88
C ALA A 638 22.32 3.05 9.99
N LEU A 639 21.67 3.84 10.85
CA LEU A 639 22.32 4.51 11.98
C LEU A 639 22.94 3.52 12.98
N SER A 640 22.21 2.47 13.38
CA SER A 640 22.72 1.43 14.28
C SER A 640 23.91 0.67 13.68
N SER A 641 23.93 0.44 12.36
CA SER A 641 25.05 -0.23 11.69
C SER A 641 26.35 0.59 11.65
N LEU A 642 26.26 1.92 11.82
CA LEU A 642 27.41 2.82 11.91
C LEU A 642 27.96 2.92 13.35
N GLY A 643 27.09 2.82 14.36
CA GLY A 643 27.49 2.87 15.77
C GLY A 643 28.34 1.68 16.23
N GLY A 644 28.30 0.54 15.53
CA GLY A 644 29.01 -0.69 15.91
C GLY A 644 30.55 -0.66 15.84
N ILE A 645 31.17 0.49 15.55
CA ILE A 645 32.63 0.63 15.40
C ILE A 645 33.26 1.56 16.47
N TYR A 646 32.49 2.48 17.07
CA TYR A 646 32.96 3.35 18.16
C TYR A 646 31.82 3.69 19.14
N GLY A 647 32.06 3.47 20.43
CA GLY A 647 31.21 3.96 21.53
C GLY A 647 30.52 2.84 22.32
N ASN A 648 31.01 2.58 23.53
CA ASN A 648 30.35 1.68 24.48
C ASN A 648 29.25 2.44 25.23
N GLY A 649 28.08 2.59 24.59
CA GLY A 649 26.92 3.30 25.14
C GLY A 649 25.66 2.44 25.10
N ARG A 650 24.96 2.32 26.23
CA ARG A 650 23.64 1.67 26.27
C ARG A 650 22.64 2.48 25.44
N VAL A 651 22.23 1.93 24.31
CA VAL A 651 20.87 2.16 23.82
C VAL A 651 19.97 1.32 24.72
N ASP A 652 19.32 1.95 25.72
CA ASP A 652 18.31 1.29 26.53
C ASP A 652 17.06 1.02 25.68
N GLN A 653 17.14 -0.04 24.89
CA GLN A 653 16.00 -0.63 24.22
C GLN A 653 15.04 -1.15 25.30
N ALA A 654 13.94 -0.42 25.53
CA ALA A 654 12.81 -0.86 26.34
C ALA A 654 12.07 -2.04 25.67
N VAL A 655 12.76 -3.18 25.57
CA VAL A 655 12.29 -4.43 25.00
C VAL A 655 11.41 -5.13 26.04
N ILE A 656 10.14 -4.72 26.07
CA ILE A 656 9.08 -5.46 26.73
C ILE A 656 8.91 -6.78 25.98
N ARG A 657 9.55 -7.84 26.46
CA ARG A 657 9.30 -9.21 26.00
C ARG A 657 8.03 -9.73 26.69
N PRO A 658 7.06 -10.27 25.94
CA PRO A 658 6.01 -11.06 26.55
C PRO A 658 6.57 -12.38 27.07
N ASP A 659 6.14 -12.71 28.28
CA ASP A 659 6.27 -13.92 29.09
C ASP A 659 6.84 -15.20 28.45
N SER A 660 7.82 -15.78 29.15
CA SER A 660 8.09 -17.22 29.17
C SER A 660 8.36 -17.64 30.62
N PRO A 661 7.78 -18.74 31.14
CA PRO A 661 7.61 -18.96 32.58
C PRO A 661 8.92 -19.28 33.32
N LEU A 662 9.04 -18.72 34.53
CA LEU A 662 10.08 -19.06 35.51
C LEU A 662 9.78 -20.43 36.14
N THR A 663 10.69 -21.38 35.98
CA THR A 663 10.84 -22.52 36.89
C THR A 663 11.89 -22.20 37.95
N SER A 664 11.67 -22.68 39.17
CA SER A 664 12.52 -22.48 40.35
C SER A 664 13.92 -23.11 40.21
N GLU A 665 14.95 -22.48 40.77
CA GLU A 665 15.59 -22.95 42.03
C GLU A 665 16.76 -22.04 42.47
N LEU A 666 17.12 -22.14 43.76
CA LEU A 666 18.31 -21.55 44.43
C LEU A 666 18.34 -19.99 44.49
N GLY A 667 18.92 -19.37 45.52
CA GLY A 667 19.50 -19.90 46.77
C GLY A 667 19.85 -18.74 47.72
N SER A 668 20.25 -19.06 48.96
CA SER A 668 20.74 -18.06 49.93
C SER A 668 22.06 -17.41 49.44
N ASP A 669 22.49 -16.22 49.88
CA ASP A 669 22.58 -15.78 51.28
C ASP A 669 22.66 -14.24 51.49
N SER A 670 22.73 -13.86 52.77
CA SER A 670 22.94 -12.52 53.38
C SER A 670 23.72 -11.44 52.59
N GLY A 671 23.49 -10.12 52.79
CA GLY A 671 22.56 -9.42 53.69
C GLY A 671 23.05 -8.01 54.08
N LEU A 672 22.29 -7.28 54.93
CA LEU A 672 22.61 -5.96 55.55
C LEU A 672 22.66 -4.73 54.58
N VAL A 673 22.26 -3.49 54.92
CA VAL A 673 21.39 -2.86 55.95
C VAL A 673 21.20 -1.36 55.53
N PHE A 674 20.29 -0.45 55.96
CA PHE A 674 19.26 -0.31 57.02
C PHE A 674 18.16 0.70 56.55
N GLY A 675 17.11 0.91 57.35
CA GLY A 675 16.40 2.20 57.60
C GLY A 675 15.91 3.04 56.39
N VAL A 676 14.64 3.07 55.98
CA VAL A 676 13.34 3.22 56.69
C VAL A 676 13.14 4.58 57.39
N SER A 677 12.13 5.32 56.91
CA SER A 677 11.32 6.25 57.70
C SER A 677 9.87 6.16 57.19
N SER A 678 8.89 6.35 58.08
CA SER A 678 7.44 6.25 57.85
C SER A 678 6.95 7.11 56.66
N ALA A 679 6.04 6.68 55.77
CA ALA A 679 4.78 5.93 55.92
C ALA A 679 3.59 6.78 56.42
N ASP A 680 2.62 6.95 55.53
CA ASP A 680 1.17 7.10 55.77
C ASP A 680 0.48 6.40 54.58
N GLU A 681 -0.72 5.83 54.76
CA GLU A 681 -1.39 4.96 53.80
C GLU A 681 -2.61 5.62 53.10
N ASP A 682 -3.39 4.83 52.34
CA ASP A 682 -4.71 5.15 51.77
C ASP A 682 -4.86 6.22 50.65
N GLU A 683 -4.37 5.91 49.45
CA GLU A 683 -5.21 6.07 48.24
C GLU A 683 -4.80 5.09 47.11
N PRO A 684 -5.74 4.39 46.44
CA PRO A 684 -5.43 3.62 45.23
C PRO A 684 -5.10 4.58 44.06
N PRO A 685 -4.08 4.27 43.24
CA PRO A 685 -3.60 5.20 42.21
C PRO A 685 -4.65 5.45 41.12
N LYS A 686 -5.17 6.68 41.09
CA LYS A 686 -6.05 7.16 40.01
C LYS A 686 -5.31 7.08 38.68
N THR A 687 -5.93 6.47 37.67
CA THR A 687 -5.36 6.40 36.33
C THR A 687 -5.23 7.81 35.73
N PRO A 688 -4.05 8.22 35.24
CA PRO A 688 -3.89 9.53 34.63
C PRO A 688 -4.62 9.57 33.29
N VAL A 689 -5.75 10.27 33.25
CA VAL A 689 -6.44 10.59 31.99
C VAL A 689 -5.55 11.54 31.20
N LEU A 690 -4.97 11.03 30.11
CA LEU A 690 -4.21 11.83 29.15
C LEU A 690 -5.19 12.69 28.33
N GLU A 691 -5.58 13.84 28.89
CA GLU A 691 -6.19 14.91 28.11
C GLU A 691 -5.17 15.43 27.10
N VAL A 692 -5.25 14.93 25.87
CA VAL A 692 -4.52 15.48 24.73
C VAL A 692 -5.13 16.84 24.41
N GLY A 693 -4.59 17.89 25.04
CA GLY A 693 -5.00 19.26 24.83
C GLY A 693 -4.97 19.64 23.35
N LEU A 694 -6.08 20.24 22.88
CA LEU A 694 -6.21 20.71 21.52
C LEU A 694 -5.12 21.75 21.22
N ILE A 695 -4.27 21.45 20.22
CA ILE A 695 -3.34 22.43 19.66
C ILE A 695 -4.19 23.56 19.04
N PRO A 696 -4.02 24.83 19.43
CA PRO A 696 -4.75 25.94 18.82
C PRO A 696 -4.47 26.03 17.32
N GLU A 697 -5.50 26.30 16.52
CA GLU A 697 -5.34 26.49 15.08
C GLU A 697 -4.39 27.67 14.80
N LEU A 698 -3.26 27.39 14.15
CA LEU A 698 -2.41 28.44 13.58
C LEU A 698 -3.18 29.08 12.42
N SER A 699 -3.70 30.29 12.67
CA SER A 699 -4.51 31.03 11.71
C SER A 699 -3.68 31.45 10.48
N VAL A 700 -3.77 30.66 9.41
CA VAL A 700 -3.34 31.09 8.08
C VAL A 700 -4.30 32.18 7.62
N THR A 701 -3.90 33.44 7.77
CA THR A 701 -4.59 34.58 7.15
C THR A 701 -4.47 34.50 5.63
N LYS A 702 -5.50 35.04 4.96
CA LYS A 702 -5.80 34.90 3.53
C LYS A 702 -4.69 35.38 2.59
#